data_AF-A0A5Z1J931-F1
#
_entry.id   AF-A0A5Z1J931-F1
#
_cell.length_a   1.000
_cell.length_b   1.000
_cell.length_c   1.000
_cell.angle_alpha   90.00
_cell.angle_beta   90.00
_cell.angle_gamma   90.00
#
_symmetry.space_group_name_H-M   'P 1'
#
loop_
_entity.id
_entity.type
_entity.pdbx_description
1 polymer ?
#
loop_
_entity_poly.entity_id
_entity_poly.type
_entity_poly.pdbx_seq_one_letter_code
_entity_poly.pdbx_strand_id
1 'polypeptide(L)'
;MNDILHLKGKFEQKERTNRPSGPKLPKNAIVSIKEVEELCDDLLKMESFWSTQTIFSGGLVSVYYKKVAAKSNRISGFLSYKSNSSNDTIVGAKFTDGKKKKHIITHYVSIEAIKESILKGKKAIEVLKSEFNGTISDEELNPKGKLDFIDFDYYGIAKTNFQKIIVDSFYVEKFDTENSDFDSKKNSIVTIYDTGNDTQELFSRLGIKIFNDRIINDTTILLDENYLEVLMQKAPYLISMATENLTELAPSDFIETFDGENNIIPSPNDEPTIGVIDTLFDENVYFSDWVEFYNMIDTNIPTDNEDYRHGTAVSSLIVDGASINPSLDDGCGRFKVRHFGVATRKAFNSFTIIRAIKEIVAKNKDIHVWNLSLGSNEEVNRNFISAEGAILDQIQFENDIIFVIAGTNKKSSETDKRIGAPADSINSMIVNSVGLNKEPANYSRQGIVLSFFTKPDVSYYGGTAEDYMVVCEPLGKAYVTGTSYAAPWIARKLSYLIDIIGLSKEVAKALLIDSAIGWKDNSKFDSLAIKGHGVVPIRIEDIINSPDDEIQFVVSGISEKYDTFNYSFPVPVHNNKYPFVAKATLCYFPKCSRNQGVDYTNTELDIYFGRINDKDVLDSINKNKQSIEEETHYLYEEDARKAFRKWDNIKHISEKFSPRSQGKKVYENRLWGMSIKTKERLNASDGEGIRFGVVVTLKEINGVNRIDDFIQQCSLRGWLVNRINVENRIDIYQTANETIDFE
;
A
#
# COMPACT_ATOMS: atom_id res chain seq x y z
N MET A 1 -0.59 -16.53 30.31
CA MET A 1 -0.73 -15.74 29.06
C MET A 1 -2.07 -15.02 29.13
N ASN A 2 -2.14 -13.85 28.52
CA ASN A 2 -3.34 -13.05 28.44
C ASN A 2 -4.04 -13.26 27.09
N ASP A 3 -5.37 -13.25 27.08
CA ASP A 3 -6.15 -13.20 25.84
C ASP A 3 -6.06 -11.81 25.23
N ILE A 4 -6.07 -11.72 23.90
CA ILE A 4 -6.26 -10.45 23.21
C ILE A 4 -7.71 -9.98 23.41
N LEU A 5 -7.87 -8.68 23.68
CA LEU A 5 -9.18 -8.08 23.87
C LEU A 5 -9.65 -7.40 22.58
N HIS A 6 -10.84 -7.75 22.09
CA HIS A 6 -11.55 -6.98 21.06
C HIS A 6 -12.44 -5.94 21.73
N LEU A 7 -12.03 -4.68 21.66
CA LEU A 7 -12.77 -3.55 22.20
C LEU A 7 -13.72 -2.99 21.14
N LYS A 8 -15.02 -3.12 21.39
CA LYS A 8 -16.07 -2.49 20.57
C LYS A 8 -16.56 -1.23 21.28
N GLY A 9 -16.38 -0.09 20.64
CA GLY A 9 -16.79 1.22 21.15
C GLY A 9 -17.02 2.19 20.01
N LYS A 10 -17.67 3.32 20.32
CA LYS A 10 -18.03 4.33 19.33
C LYS A 10 -16.83 5.25 19.06
N PHE A 11 -16.43 5.39 17.80
CA PHE A 11 -15.55 6.48 17.37
C PHE A 11 -16.42 7.66 16.93
N GLU A 12 -16.16 8.84 17.48
CA GLU A 12 -16.77 10.08 17.03
C GLU A 12 -15.99 10.61 15.83
N GLN A 13 -16.68 11.35 14.96
CA GLN A 13 -16.09 11.87 13.73
C GLN A 13 -16.38 13.36 13.57
N LYS A 14 -15.37 14.13 13.19
CA LYS A 14 -15.51 15.58 12.97
C LYS A 14 -14.88 16.04 11.66
N GLU A 15 -15.50 17.08 11.11
CA GLU A 15 -14.98 17.80 9.96
C GLU A 15 -13.73 18.60 10.31
N ARG A 16 -12.96 18.93 9.28
CA ARG A 16 -11.84 19.85 9.43
C ARG A 16 -12.36 21.27 9.67
N THR A 17 -12.10 21.82 10.87
CA THR A 17 -12.60 23.15 11.26
C THR A 17 -11.76 24.30 10.73
N ASN A 18 -10.47 24.08 10.49
CA ASN A 18 -9.55 25.12 10.02
C ASN A 18 -9.39 25.08 8.49
N ARG A 19 -9.72 26.20 7.83
CA ARG A 19 -9.44 26.40 6.41
C ARG A 19 -7.93 26.41 6.19
N PRO A 20 -7.43 25.86 5.07
CA PRO A 20 -6.02 25.99 4.69
C PRO A 20 -5.61 27.46 4.80
N SER A 21 -4.46 27.72 5.40
CA SER A 21 -3.83 29.04 5.29
C SER A 21 -3.67 29.37 3.80
N GLY A 22 -3.89 30.64 3.44
CA GLY A 22 -3.67 31.08 2.06
C GLY A 22 -2.24 30.79 1.57
N PRO A 23 -1.96 30.95 0.27
CA PRO A 23 -0.64 30.67 -0.28
C PRO A 23 0.43 31.43 0.50
N LYS A 24 1.42 30.71 1.02
CA LYS A 24 2.52 31.27 1.82
C LYS A 24 3.85 30.81 1.25
N LEU A 25 4.81 31.73 1.19
CA LEU A 25 6.20 31.42 0.91
C LEU A 25 6.88 30.84 2.16
N PRO A 26 7.84 29.91 2.00
CA PRO A 26 8.69 29.49 3.11
C PRO A 26 9.47 30.66 3.69
N LYS A 27 9.87 30.54 4.96
CA LYS A 27 10.71 31.55 5.61
C LYS A 27 12.01 31.77 4.83
N ASN A 28 12.39 33.04 4.62
CA ASN A 28 13.54 33.51 3.85
C ASN A 28 13.46 33.19 2.34
N ALA A 29 12.28 32.87 1.81
CA ALA A 29 12.10 32.67 0.38
C ALA A 29 11.99 34.02 -0.32
N ILE A 30 12.60 34.11 -1.51
CA ILE A 30 12.56 35.28 -2.38
C ILE A 30 12.19 34.77 -3.78
N VAL A 31 11.29 35.48 -4.44
CA VAL A 31 10.89 35.22 -5.84
C VAL A 31 11.15 36.47 -6.66
N SER A 32 11.77 36.28 -7.82
CA SER A 32 12.10 37.35 -8.77
C SER A 32 11.23 37.31 -10.01
N ILE A 33 11.12 38.43 -10.72
CA ILE A 33 10.48 38.50 -12.05
C ILE A 33 11.03 37.41 -12.99
N LYS A 34 12.35 37.18 -12.96
CA LYS A 34 13.03 36.24 -13.85
C LYS A 34 12.45 34.83 -13.72
N GLU A 35 12.19 34.37 -12.51
CA GLU A 35 11.62 33.03 -12.27
C GLU A 35 10.20 32.92 -12.85
N VAL A 36 9.40 33.99 -12.78
CA VAL A 36 8.04 34.00 -13.37
C VAL A 36 8.11 34.07 -14.90
N GLU A 37 9.05 34.85 -15.45
CA GLU A 37 9.29 34.99 -16.90
C GLU A 37 9.72 33.66 -17.53
N GLU A 38 10.68 32.94 -16.92
CA GLU A 38 11.15 31.63 -17.40
C GLU A 38 10.00 30.60 -17.47
N LEU A 39 9.13 30.57 -16.46
CA LEU A 39 7.95 29.70 -16.44
C LEU A 39 6.92 30.08 -17.50
N CYS A 40 6.71 31.38 -17.75
CA CYS A 40 5.83 31.83 -18.83
C CYS A 40 6.39 31.45 -20.21
N ASP A 41 7.70 31.55 -20.41
CA ASP A 41 8.37 31.19 -21.64
C ASP A 41 8.25 29.68 -21.93
N ASP A 42 8.35 28.85 -20.90
CA ASP A 42 8.10 27.42 -21.04
C ASP A 42 6.64 27.13 -21.44
N LEU A 43 5.66 27.77 -20.79
CA LEU A 43 4.26 27.61 -21.16
C LEU A 43 3.95 28.12 -22.57
N LEU A 44 4.62 29.18 -23.06
CA LEU A 44 4.50 29.65 -24.44
C LEU A 44 4.98 28.59 -25.45
N LYS A 45 6.10 27.90 -25.15
CA LYS A 45 6.57 26.78 -25.97
C LYS A 45 5.54 25.64 -25.96
N MET A 46 4.97 25.33 -24.80
CA MET A 46 3.94 24.29 -24.66
C MET A 46 2.66 24.65 -25.44
N GLU A 47 2.19 25.90 -25.36
CA GLU A 47 1.04 26.38 -26.14
C GLU A 47 1.27 26.19 -27.64
N SER A 48 2.45 26.59 -28.14
CA SER A 48 2.82 26.43 -29.54
C SER A 48 2.84 24.96 -29.96
N PHE A 49 3.48 24.10 -29.16
CA PHE A 49 3.54 22.67 -29.44
C PHE A 49 2.17 22.01 -29.43
N TRP A 50 1.39 22.16 -28.35
CA TRP A 50 0.09 21.49 -28.20
C TRP A 50 -0.98 22.02 -29.15
N SER A 51 -0.88 23.27 -29.60
CA SER A 51 -1.79 23.81 -30.63
C SER A 51 -1.60 23.14 -32.01
N THR A 52 -0.49 22.45 -32.25
CA THR A 52 -0.23 21.72 -33.50
C THR A 52 -0.65 20.24 -33.44
N GLN A 53 -0.84 19.70 -32.25
CA GLN A 53 -1.21 18.30 -32.07
C GLN A 53 -2.72 18.12 -32.27
N THR A 54 -3.11 17.08 -33.02
CA THR A 54 -4.51 16.80 -33.37
C THR A 54 -5.07 15.54 -32.73
N ILE A 55 -4.23 14.81 -32.00
CA ILE A 55 -4.59 13.51 -31.41
C ILE A 55 -5.63 13.69 -30.29
N PHE A 56 -5.54 14.78 -29.51
CA PHE A 56 -6.53 15.18 -28.49
C PHE A 56 -6.58 16.71 -28.35
N SER A 57 -7.63 17.25 -27.72
CA SER A 57 -7.97 18.69 -27.70
C SER A 57 -7.34 19.50 -26.56
N GLY A 58 -6.15 19.12 -26.10
CA GLY A 58 -5.50 19.71 -24.93
C GLY A 58 -3.98 19.53 -24.97
N GLY A 59 -3.33 19.69 -23.82
CA GLY A 59 -1.89 19.51 -23.67
C GLY A 59 -1.51 18.77 -22.40
N LEU A 60 -0.50 17.91 -22.50
CA LEU A 60 0.16 17.27 -21.36
C LEU A 60 1.31 18.17 -20.90
N VAL A 61 1.15 18.81 -19.75
CA VAL A 61 2.14 19.73 -19.19
C VAL A 61 2.73 19.13 -17.92
N SER A 62 4.01 18.80 -17.97
CA SER A 62 4.77 18.26 -16.85
C SER A 62 5.46 19.37 -16.07
N VAL A 63 5.19 19.39 -14.76
CA VAL A 63 5.69 20.37 -13.81
C VAL A 63 6.86 19.77 -13.06
N TYR A 64 8.05 20.32 -13.28
CA TYR A 64 9.26 19.92 -12.59
C TYR A 64 9.40 20.73 -11.29
N TYR A 65 9.39 20.08 -10.13
CA TYR A 65 9.51 20.76 -8.84
C TYR A 65 10.96 20.80 -8.35
N LYS A 66 11.30 21.78 -7.50
CA LYS A 66 12.62 21.90 -6.85
C LYS A 66 12.92 20.80 -5.82
N LYS A 67 11.90 20.03 -5.42
CA LYS A 67 11.95 18.99 -4.39
C LYS A 67 10.75 18.04 -4.50
N VAL A 68 10.70 17.02 -3.63
CA VAL A 68 9.46 16.26 -3.38
C VAL A 68 8.39 17.22 -2.84
N ALA A 69 7.39 17.52 -3.67
CA ALA A 69 6.35 18.49 -3.35
C ALA A 69 5.26 17.86 -2.46
N ALA A 70 5.04 18.45 -1.28
CA ALA A 70 3.84 18.19 -0.49
C ALA A 70 2.59 18.71 -1.23
N LYS A 71 1.40 18.18 -0.93
CA LYS A 71 0.13 18.61 -1.56
C LYS A 71 -0.07 20.13 -1.51
N SER A 72 0.28 20.78 -0.39
CA SER A 72 0.18 22.23 -0.20
C SER A 72 1.17 23.05 -1.03
N ASN A 73 2.22 22.42 -1.56
CA ASN A 73 3.29 23.06 -2.33
C ASN A 73 3.18 22.74 -3.82
N ARG A 74 2.16 21.98 -4.24
CA ARG A 74 1.85 21.77 -5.65
C ARG A 74 1.29 23.05 -6.23
N ILE A 75 1.47 23.24 -7.54
CA ILE A 75 0.97 24.42 -8.23
C ILE A 75 -0.52 24.61 -7.97
N SER A 76 -0.95 25.85 -7.81
CA SER A 76 -2.35 26.20 -7.55
C SER A 76 -2.83 27.45 -8.28
N GLY A 77 -1.88 28.25 -8.79
CA GLY A 77 -2.09 29.42 -9.64
C GLY A 77 -1.94 29.05 -11.11
N PHE A 78 -0.80 28.49 -11.50
CA PHE A 78 -0.58 27.97 -12.85
C PHE A 78 -1.45 26.73 -13.11
N LEU A 79 -1.84 26.54 -14.37
CA LEU A 79 -2.68 25.45 -14.88
C LEU A 79 -4.09 25.34 -14.28
N SER A 80 -4.47 26.27 -13.40
CA SER A 80 -5.85 26.40 -12.90
C SER A 80 -6.73 27.14 -13.91
N TYR A 81 -7.90 26.58 -14.23
CA TYR A 81 -8.82 27.17 -15.21
C TYR A 81 -10.28 26.92 -14.85
N LYS A 82 -11.08 28.00 -14.88
CA LYS A 82 -12.48 28.01 -14.47
C LYS A 82 -12.66 27.39 -13.07
N SER A 83 -13.55 26.42 -12.92
CA SER A 83 -13.82 25.68 -11.69
C SER A 83 -12.80 24.57 -11.41
N ASN A 84 -11.96 24.20 -12.38
CA ASN A 84 -11.04 23.08 -12.22
C ASN A 84 -9.79 23.55 -11.48
N SER A 85 -9.51 22.91 -10.35
CA SER A 85 -8.25 23.10 -9.66
C SER A 85 -7.13 22.40 -10.44
N SER A 86 -5.89 22.86 -10.22
CA SER A 86 -4.71 22.18 -10.76
C SER A 86 -4.56 20.74 -10.26
N ASN A 87 -5.16 20.38 -9.12
CA ASN A 87 -5.10 19.00 -8.60
C ASN A 87 -5.99 18.06 -9.42
N ASP A 88 -7.08 18.57 -10.00
CA ASP A 88 -8.04 17.79 -10.79
C ASP A 88 -7.49 17.45 -12.18
N THR A 89 -6.41 18.13 -12.60
CA THR A 89 -5.79 17.93 -13.91
C THR A 89 -4.61 16.97 -13.85
N ILE A 90 -4.24 16.45 -12.68
CA ILE A 90 -3.09 15.55 -12.51
C ILE A 90 -3.39 14.18 -13.10
N VAL A 91 -2.56 13.77 -14.05
CA VAL A 91 -2.67 12.48 -14.76
C VAL A 91 -1.42 11.61 -14.59
N GLY A 92 -0.38 12.12 -13.93
CA GLY A 92 0.89 11.45 -13.72
C GLY A 92 1.74 12.03 -12.60
N ALA A 93 2.48 11.18 -11.88
CA ALA A 93 3.57 11.65 -11.03
C ALA A 93 4.74 10.66 -10.99
N LYS A 94 5.97 11.17 -11.10
CA LYS A 94 7.22 10.40 -10.97
C LYS A 94 8.32 11.20 -10.28
N PHE A 95 9.44 10.54 -9.98
CA PHE A 95 10.64 11.22 -9.52
C PHE A 95 11.64 11.44 -10.66
N THR A 96 12.41 12.53 -10.58
CA THR A 96 13.60 12.75 -11.40
C THR A 96 14.65 11.67 -11.12
N ASP A 97 15.39 11.28 -12.15
CA ASP A 97 16.57 10.43 -12.01
C ASP A 97 17.72 11.20 -11.35
N GLY A 98 18.28 10.66 -10.27
CA GLY A 98 19.39 11.28 -9.54
C GLY A 98 19.39 10.99 -8.05
N LYS A 99 20.44 11.44 -7.35
CA LYS A 99 20.60 11.22 -5.89
C LYS A 99 19.51 11.92 -5.07
N LYS A 100 19.08 13.11 -5.50
CA LYS A 100 18.01 13.88 -4.83
C LYS A 100 16.74 13.78 -5.66
N LYS A 101 15.73 13.13 -5.10
CA LYS A 101 14.43 12.96 -5.76
C LYS A 101 13.68 14.28 -5.78
N LYS A 102 13.17 14.64 -6.95
CA LYS A 102 12.25 15.77 -7.16
C LYS A 102 11.00 15.28 -7.87
N HIS A 103 9.85 15.87 -7.57
CA HIS A 103 8.61 15.49 -8.26
C HIS A 103 8.59 16.05 -9.69
N ILE A 104 8.12 15.21 -10.61
CA ILE A 104 7.60 15.58 -11.92
C ILE A 104 6.12 15.20 -11.89
N ILE A 105 5.22 16.17 -11.99
CA ILE A 105 3.77 15.93 -12.00
C ILE A 105 3.23 16.35 -13.36
N THR A 106 2.60 15.42 -14.08
CA THR A 106 2.03 15.65 -15.41
C THR A 106 0.55 16.00 -15.27
N HIS A 107 0.16 17.09 -15.92
CA HIS A 107 -1.21 17.57 -15.95
C HIS A 107 -1.77 17.50 -17.37
N TYR A 108 -3.02 17.07 -17.52
CA TYR A 108 -3.76 17.23 -18.76
C TYR A 108 -4.67 18.46 -18.68
N VAL A 109 -4.43 19.44 -19.54
CA VAL A 109 -5.11 20.74 -19.50
C VAL A 109 -5.57 21.19 -20.89
N SER A 110 -6.64 21.96 -20.95
CA SER A 110 -7.06 22.65 -22.18
C SER A 110 -6.01 23.70 -22.60
N ILE A 111 -5.90 23.98 -23.90
CA ILE A 111 -5.01 25.04 -24.42
C ILE A 111 -5.36 26.41 -23.82
N GLU A 112 -6.64 26.67 -23.57
CA GLU A 112 -7.12 27.88 -22.91
C GLU A 112 -6.58 28.03 -21.49
N ALA A 113 -6.37 26.93 -20.77
CA ALA A 113 -5.79 26.93 -19.43
C ALA A 113 -4.30 27.31 -19.46
N ILE A 114 -3.57 26.88 -20.50
CA ILE A 114 -2.17 27.28 -20.73
C ILE A 114 -2.10 28.78 -21.03
N LYS A 115 -2.95 29.28 -21.94
CA LYS A 115 -3.07 30.72 -22.27
C LYS A 115 -3.40 31.57 -21.04
N GLU A 116 -4.37 31.14 -20.25
CA GLU A 116 -4.77 31.82 -19.01
C GLU A 116 -3.63 31.84 -17.97
N SER A 117 -2.86 30.74 -17.89
CA SER A 117 -1.69 30.64 -17.01
C SER A 117 -0.60 31.64 -17.40
N ILE A 118 -0.32 31.78 -18.69
CA ILE A 118 0.62 32.78 -19.23
C ILE A 118 0.13 34.20 -18.93
N LEU A 119 -1.17 34.46 -19.12
CA LEU A 119 -1.77 35.77 -18.83
C LEU A 119 -1.64 36.15 -17.35
N LYS A 120 -1.96 35.21 -16.45
CA LYS A 120 -1.79 35.38 -15.00
C LYS A 120 -0.33 35.65 -14.62
N GLY A 121 0.61 34.91 -15.21
CA GLY A 121 2.04 35.11 -15.01
C GLY A 121 2.50 36.51 -15.44
N LYS A 122 2.10 36.96 -16.63
CA LYS A 122 2.41 38.32 -17.13
C LYS A 122 1.86 39.42 -16.23
N LYS A 123 0.61 39.30 -15.75
CA LYS A 123 0.03 40.24 -14.79
C LYS A 123 0.76 40.25 -13.45
N ALA A 124 1.18 39.08 -12.96
CA ALA A 124 1.99 39.00 -11.74
C ALA A 124 3.36 39.67 -11.92
N ILE A 125 3.99 39.55 -13.09
CA ILE A 125 5.22 40.26 -13.43
C ILE A 125 5.01 41.78 -13.40
N GLU A 126 3.90 42.29 -13.91
CA GLU A 126 3.57 43.73 -13.85
C GLU A 126 3.45 44.23 -12.41
N VAL A 127 2.75 43.49 -11.54
CA VAL A 127 2.68 43.80 -10.10
C VAL A 127 4.06 43.79 -9.45
N LEU A 128 4.91 42.79 -9.73
CA LEU A 128 6.27 42.73 -9.20
C LEU A 128 7.12 43.93 -9.65
N LYS A 129 7.02 44.32 -10.92
CA LYS A 129 7.76 45.45 -11.50
C LYS A 129 7.37 46.77 -10.84
N SER A 130 6.07 47.00 -10.68
CA SER A 130 5.54 48.29 -10.20
C SER A 130 5.59 48.44 -8.68
N GLU A 131 5.28 47.37 -7.93
CA GLU A 131 5.04 47.48 -6.48
C GLU A 131 6.20 46.94 -5.63
N PHE A 132 7.08 46.11 -6.20
CA PHE A 132 8.12 45.36 -5.45
C PHE A 132 9.53 45.46 -6.03
N ASN A 133 9.80 46.40 -6.95
CA ASN A 133 11.10 46.53 -7.64
C ASN A 133 11.62 45.22 -8.26
N GLY A 134 10.71 44.31 -8.60
CA GLY A 134 10.98 43.05 -9.27
C GLY A 134 11.33 41.84 -8.41
N THR A 135 11.28 41.95 -7.08
CA THR A 135 11.49 40.81 -6.18
C THR A 135 10.56 40.89 -4.97
N ILE A 136 9.99 39.76 -4.56
CA ILE A 136 9.12 39.68 -3.38
C ILE A 136 9.60 38.58 -2.43
N SER A 137 9.56 38.87 -1.13
CA SER A 137 9.97 37.96 -0.06
C SER A 137 8.79 37.42 0.76
N ASP A 138 9.06 36.43 1.61
CA ASP A 138 8.06 35.90 2.53
C ASP A 138 7.57 36.93 3.57
N GLU A 139 8.43 37.86 3.97
CA GLU A 139 8.09 38.97 4.89
C GLU A 139 7.10 39.97 4.29
N GLU A 140 7.00 40.01 2.95
CA GLU A 140 6.07 40.86 2.21
C GLU A 140 4.80 40.11 1.84
N LEU A 141 4.91 38.85 1.39
CA LEU A 141 3.78 38.06 0.90
C LEU A 141 2.92 37.45 2.02
N ASN A 142 3.54 36.95 3.09
CA ASN A 142 2.87 36.12 4.10
C ASN A 142 2.01 36.89 5.12
N PRO A 143 2.43 38.07 5.63
CA PRO A 143 1.67 38.74 6.68
C PRO A 143 0.32 39.23 6.18
N LYS A 144 -0.73 39.06 7.01
CA LYS A 144 -2.07 39.57 6.69
C LYS A 144 -2.03 41.10 6.57
N GLY A 145 -2.67 41.63 5.54
CA GLY A 145 -2.80 43.07 5.30
C GLY A 145 -1.65 43.74 4.55
N LYS A 146 -0.49 43.08 4.43
CA LYS A 146 0.70 43.67 3.77
C LYS A 146 0.52 44.00 2.29
N LEU A 147 -0.40 43.34 1.61
CA LEU A 147 -0.69 43.55 0.18
C LEU A 147 -1.91 44.45 -0.05
N ASP A 148 -2.56 44.96 1.00
CA ASP A 148 -3.84 45.67 0.87
C ASP A 148 -3.70 47.08 0.28
N PHE A 149 -2.46 47.59 0.19
CA PHE A 149 -2.16 48.86 -0.47
C PHE A 149 -2.19 48.78 -2.00
N ILE A 150 -2.19 47.57 -2.57
CA ILE A 150 -2.15 47.34 -4.01
C ILE A 150 -3.58 47.21 -4.54
N ASP A 151 -3.91 48.03 -5.55
CA ASP A 151 -5.13 47.86 -6.32
C ASP A 151 -4.95 46.74 -7.36
N PHE A 152 -5.30 45.52 -6.97
CA PHE A 152 -5.19 44.33 -7.81
C PHE A 152 -6.13 44.34 -9.03
N ASP A 153 -7.23 45.10 -8.97
CA ASP A 153 -8.17 45.21 -10.09
C ASP A 153 -7.56 46.04 -11.24
N TYR A 154 -6.74 47.05 -10.92
CA TYR A 154 -5.96 47.81 -11.90
C TYR A 154 -5.05 46.90 -12.75
N TYR A 155 -4.42 45.90 -12.12
CA TYR A 155 -3.58 44.91 -12.80
C TYR A 155 -4.39 43.75 -13.43
N GLY A 156 -5.70 43.72 -13.24
CA GLY A 156 -6.59 42.69 -13.76
C GLY A 156 -6.30 41.28 -13.24
N ILE A 157 -5.73 41.15 -12.03
CA ILE A 157 -5.43 39.87 -11.38
C ILE A 157 -5.89 39.91 -9.93
N ALA A 158 -6.69 38.92 -9.50
CA ALA A 158 -7.08 38.83 -8.10
C ALA A 158 -5.85 38.64 -7.18
N LYS A 159 -5.85 39.31 -6.03
CA LYS A 159 -4.80 39.19 -4.99
C LYS A 159 -4.40 37.75 -4.70
N THR A 160 -5.38 36.86 -4.55
CA THR A 160 -5.13 35.44 -4.26
C THR A 160 -4.43 34.72 -5.43
N ASN A 161 -4.76 35.05 -6.68
CA ASN A 161 -4.08 34.49 -7.84
C ASN A 161 -2.64 35.00 -7.96
N PHE A 162 -2.40 36.29 -7.68
CA PHE A 162 -1.04 36.81 -7.58
C PHE A 162 -0.23 36.01 -6.55
N GLN A 163 -0.74 35.85 -5.31
CA GLN A 163 -0.07 35.08 -4.27
C GLN A 163 0.24 33.63 -4.70
N LYS A 164 -0.72 32.96 -5.35
CA LYS A 164 -0.52 31.61 -5.88
C LYS A 164 0.58 31.55 -6.93
N ILE A 165 0.60 32.47 -7.89
CA ILE A 165 1.62 32.50 -8.96
C ILE A 165 3.01 32.71 -8.36
N ILE A 166 3.16 33.59 -7.37
CA ILE A 166 4.44 33.81 -6.67
C ILE A 166 4.88 32.52 -5.94
N VAL A 167 3.99 31.88 -5.18
CA VAL A 167 4.31 30.64 -4.46
C VAL A 167 4.64 29.50 -5.42
N ASP A 168 3.90 29.35 -6.52
CA ASP A 168 4.17 28.35 -7.54
C ASP A 168 5.56 28.57 -8.15
N SER A 169 5.90 29.81 -8.49
CA SER A 169 7.20 30.19 -9.09
C SER A 169 8.39 29.91 -8.15
N PHE A 170 8.15 29.92 -6.83
CA PHE A 170 9.16 29.48 -5.87
C PHE A 170 9.43 27.98 -5.94
N TYR A 171 8.40 27.14 -6.12
CA TYR A 171 8.53 25.68 -6.03
C TYR A 171 8.81 24.98 -7.36
N VAL A 172 8.46 25.59 -8.49
CA VAL A 172 8.62 25.02 -9.84
C VAL A 172 9.97 25.40 -10.45
N GLU A 173 10.62 24.44 -11.11
CA GLU A 173 11.86 24.63 -11.87
C GLU A 173 11.56 24.98 -13.33
N LYS A 174 10.66 24.22 -13.96
CA LYS A 174 10.26 24.42 -15.37
C LYS A 174 8.93 23.72 -15.67
N PHE A 175 8.35 24.08 -16.80
CA PHE A 175 7.30 23.29 -17.46
C PHE A 175 7.86 22.61 -18.71
N ASP A 176 7.47 21.36 -18.97
CA ASP A 176 7.92 20.61 -20.14
C ASP A 176 6.88 19.56 -20.56
N THR A 177 7.18 18.81 -21.61
CA THR A 177 6.46 17.58 -21.97
C THR A 177 7.34 16.37 -21.71
N GLU A 178 6.81 15.37 -21.00
CA GLU A 178 7.52 14.10 -20.87
C GLU A 178 7.42 13.33 -22.17
N ASN A 179 8.55 12.79 -22.63
CA ASN A 179 8.57 11.76 -23.64
C ASN A 179 9.08 10.48 -22.99
N SER A 180 8.41 9.37 -23.28
CA SER A 180 8.85 8.07 -22.80
C SER A 180 9.92 7.47 -23.71
N ASP A 181 10.99 6.95 -23.12
CA ASP A 181 12.12 6.31 -23.81
C ASP A 181 12.37 4.91 -23.22
N PHE A 182 11.42 3.99 -23.42
CA PHE A 182 11.53 2.61 -22.97
C PHE A 182 11.68 1.65 -24.14
N ASP A 183 12.23 0.46 -23.88
CA ASP A 183 12.53 -0.53 -24.92
C ASP A 183 11.23 -1.11 -25.53
N SER A 184 10.96 -0.79 -26.80
CA SER A 184 9.78 -1.27 -27.53
C SER A 184 9.77 -2.79 -27.73
N LYS A 185 10.92 -3.45 -27.58
CA LYS A 185 11.05 -4.90 -27.82
C LYS A 185 10.66 -5.75 -26.62
N LYS A 186 10.71 -5.16 -25.43
CA LYS A 186 10.43 -5.88 -24.18
C LYS A 186 9.09 -5.50 -23.57
N ASN A 187 8.67 -4.26 -23.79
CA ASN A 187 7.43 -3.75 -23.22
C ASN A 187 6.23 -4.10 -24.09
N SER A 188 5.13 -4.50 -23.45
CA SER A 188 3.87 -4.76 -24.16
C SER A 188 2.65 -4.26 -23.41
N ILE A 189 2.72 -4.14 -22.07
CA ILE A 189 1.64 -3.54 -21.29
C ILE A 189 1.95 -2.05 -21.15
N VAL A 190 1.18 -1.24 -21.86
CA VAL A 190 1.37 0.20 -21.97
C VAL A 190 0.23 0.90 -21.28
N THR A 191 0.55 1.92 -20.50
CA THR A 191 -0.43 2.83 -19.90
C THR A 191 -0.22 4.21 -20.46
N ILE A 192 -1.31 4.82 -20.89
CA ILE A 192 -1.32 6.17 -21.40
C ILE A 192 -1.76 7.15 -20.32
N TYR A 193 -1.41 8.43 -20.48
CA TYR A 193 -2.02 9.48 -19.67
C TYR A 193 -3.51 9.58 -19.99
N ASP A 194 -4.31 9.78 -18.94
CA ASP A 194 -5.74 10.05 -19.10
C ASP A 194 -5.91 11.43 -19.78
N THR A 195 -6.47 11.43 -20.98
CA THR A 195 -6.74 12.66 -21.74
C THR A 195 -8.24 12.96 -21.83
N GLY A 196 -9.06 12.24 -21.07
CA GLY A 196 -10.53 12.31 -21.14
C GLY A 196 -11.13 11.80 -22.46
N ASN A 197 -10.32 11.23 -23.36
CA ASN A 197 -10.78 10.59 -24.59
C ASN A 197 -10.89 9.08 -24.38
N ASP A 198 -11.80 8.44 -25.12
CA ASP A 198 -11.83 6.99 -25.19
C ASP A 198 -10.52 6.45 -25.80
N THR A 199 -9.97 5.40 -25.19
CA THR A 199 -8.69 4.83 -25.60
C THR A 199 -8.73 4.25 -27.02
N GLN A 200 -9.83 3.62 -27.44
CA GLN A 200 -9.92 3.08 -28.80
C GLN A 200 -9.99 4.20 -29.83
N GLU A 201 -10.73 5.26 -29.54
CA GLU A 201 -10.80 6.44 -30.40
C GLU A 201 -9.42 7.09 -30.55
N LEU A 202 -8.71 7.26 -29.43
CA LEU A 202 -7.38 7.86 -29.38
C LEU A 202 -6.37 7.09 -30.24
N PHE A 203 -6.32 5.78 -30.08
CA PHE A 203 -5.41 4.93 -30.87
C PHE A 203 -5.84 4.81 -32.34
N SER A 204 -7.14 4.87 -32.65
CA SER A 204 -7.62 4.90 -34.03
C SER A 204 -7.11 6.13 -34.77
N ARG A 205 -7.01 7.29 -34.11
CA ARG A 205 -6.39 8.51 -34.67
C ARG A 205 -4.89 8.33 -34.96
N LEU A 206 -4.21 7.45 -34.22
CA LEU A 206 -2.81 7.06 -34.48
C LEU A 206 -2.68 6.01 -35.59
N GLY A 207 -3.79 5.48 -36.11
CA GLY A 207 -3.82 4.38 -37.07
C GLY A 207 -3.60 3.01 -36.43
N ILE A 208 -3.80 2.89 -35.12
CA ILE A 208 -3.67 1.65 -34.36
C ILE A 208 -5.08 1.15 -34.02
N LYS A 209 -5.41 -0.07 -34.42
CA LYS A 209 -6.71 -0.68 -34.14
C LYS A 209 -6.59 -1.59 -32.92
N ILE A 210 -7.14 -1.16 -31.79
CA ILE A 210 -7.21 -1.95 -30.55
C ILE A 210 -8.59 -2.57 -30.41
N PHE A 211 -8.62 -3.85 -30.02
CA PHE A 211 -9.83 -4.57 -29.66
C PHE A 211 -10.01 -4.61 -28.13
N ASN A 212 -11.25 -4.73 -27.65
CA ASN A 212 -11.58 -4.69 -26.22
C ASN A 212 -10.84 -5.76 -25.39
N ASP A 213 -10.55 -6.91 -26.00
CA ASP A 213 -9.84 -8.02 -25.36
C ASP A 213 -8.38 -7.72 -25.04
N ARG A 214 -7.82 -6.62 -25.54
CA ARG A 214 -6.47 -6.10 -25.23
C ARG A 214 -6.47 -4.94 -24.23
N ILE A 215 -7.63 -4.49 -23.75
CA ILE A 215 -7.75 -3.38 -22.80
C ILE A 215 -7.90 -3.95 -21.38
N ILE A 216 -6.99 -3.61 -20.47
CA ILE A 216 -7.06 -4.02 -19.05
C ILE A 216 -8.03 -3.13 -18.27
N ASN A 217 -7.94 -1.83 -18.55
CA ASN A 217 -8.76 -0.75 -17.99
C ASN A 217 -8.71 0.44 -18.96
N ASP A 218 -9.39 1.54 -18.61
CA ASP A 218 -9.55 2.73 -19.46
C ASP A 218 -8.24 3.32 -20.02
N THR A 219 -7.08 3.09 -19.40
CA THR A 219 -5.79 3.67 -19.81
C THR A 219 -4.68 2.64 -20.03
N THR A 220 -4.87 1.37 -19.68
CA THR A 220 -3.85 0.32 -19.77
C THR A 220 -4.22 -0.71 -20.84
N ILE A 221 -3.32 -0.90 -21.82
CA ILE A 221 -3.53 -1.72 -23.01
C ILE A 221 -2.34 -2.66 -23.23
N LEU A 222 -2.61 -3.86 -23.75
CA LEU A 222 -1.62 -4.75 -24.35
C LEU A 222 -1.37 -4.38 -25.83
N LEU A 223 -0.14 -3.97 -26.14
CA LEU A 223 0.34 -3.66 -27.48
C LEU A 223 1.43 -4.66 -27.89
N ASP A 224 1.45 -4.99 -29.18
CA ASP A 224 2.58 -5.68 -29.79
C ASP A 224 3.69 -4.69 -30.19
N GLU A 225 4.87 -5.22 -30.51
CA GLU A 225 6.08 -4.45 -30.85
C GLU A 225 5.80 -3.43 -31.98
N ASN A 226 5.09 -3.84 -33.03
CA ASN A 226 4.79 -2.97 -34.17
C ASN A 226 3.89 -1.79 -33.77
N TYR A 227 2.81 -2.04 -33.01
CA TYR A 227 1.94 -0.94 -32.55
C TYR A 227 2.63 -0.05 -31.52
N LEU A 228 3.52 -0.62 -30.70
CA LEU A 228 4.30 0.15 -29.75
C LEU A 228 5.30 1.07 -30.44
N GLU A 229 5.98 0.60 -31.48
CA GLU A 229 6.87 1.44 -32.31
C GLU A 229 6.10 2.60 -32.96
N VAL A 230 4.90 2.33 -33.50
CA VAL A 230 4.05 3.39 -34.08
C VAL A 230 3.65 4.42 -33.02
N LEU A 231 3.27 3.97 -31.82
CA LEU A 231 2.92 4.85 -30.70
C LEU A 231 4.13 5.71 -30.28
N MET A 232 5.32 5.12 -30.14
CA MET A 232 6.54 5.83 -29.78
C MET A 232 6.99 6.82 -30.87
N GLN A 233 6.76 6.52 -32.15
CA GLN A 233 7.10 7.43 -33.23
C GLN A 233 6.14 8.61 -33.32
N LYS A 234 4.83 8.38 -33.14
CA LYS A 234 3.79 9.39 -33.38
C LYS A 234 3.40 10.18 -32.13
N ALA A 235 3.38 9.55 -30.96
CA ALA A 235 2.90 10.12 -29.72
C ALA A 235 3.63 9.57 -28.48
N PRO A 236 4.98 9.68 -28.41
CA PRO A 236 5.75 9.18 -27.26
C PRO A 236 5.37 9.88 -25.94
N TYR A 237 4.85 11.10 -26.03
CA TYR A 237 4.35 11.89 -24.91
C TYR A 237 3.06 11.37 -24.28
N LEU A 238 2.32 10.52 -24.98
CA LEU A 238 1.06 9.97 -24.48
C LEU A 238 1.29 8.86 -23.46
N ILE A 239 2.45 8.22 -23.51
CA ILE A 239 2.74 7.05 -22.69
C ILE A 239 3.17 7.51 -21.30
N SER A 240 2.40 7.10 -20.29
CA SER A 240 2.72 7.35 -18.88
C SER A 240 3.64 6.28 -18.31
N MET A 241 3.41 5.01 -18.66
CA MET A 241 4.11 3.85 -18.12
C MET A 241 4.16 2.73 -19.16
N ALA A 242 5.23 1.96 -19.16
CA ALA A 242 5.31 0.72 -19.92
C ALA A 242 5.99 -0.35 -19.07
N THR A 243 5.45 -1.56 -19.13
CA THR A 243 5.98 -2.75 -18.46
C THR A 243 6.05 -3.91 -19.43
N GLU A 244 7.00 -4.80 -19.17
CA GLU A 244 7.19 -6.03 -19.93
C GLU A 244 5.99 -6.96 -19.75
N ASN A 245 5.58 -7.66 -20.82
CA ASN A 245 4.74 -8.85 -20.58
C ASN A 245 5.65 -9.89 -19.98
N LEU A 246 5.30 -10.39 -18.82
CA LEU A 246 6.11 -11.44 -18.22
C LEU A 246 5.83 -12.73 -18.96
N THR A 247 6.90 -13.36 -19.46
CA THR A 247 6.87 -14.72 -20.02
C THR A 247 7.58 -15.74 -19.14
N GLU A 248 8.37 -15.28 -18.16
CA GLU A 248 9.15 -16.13 -17.26
C GLU A 248 8.79 -15.90 -15.78
N LEU A 249 8.58 -17.00 -15.06
CA LEU A 249 8.40 -17.00 -13.61
C LEU A 249 9.75 -16.89 -12.88
N ALA A 250 9.74 -16.31 -11.68
CA ALA A 250 10.89 -16.31 -10.79
C ALA A 250 11.33 -17.76 -10.48
N PRO A 251 12.65 -18.03 -10.40
CA PRO A 251 13.14 -19.37 -10.16
C PRO A 251 12.74 -19.89 -8.77
N SER A 252 12.45 -21.18 -8.69
CA SER A 252 12.37 -21.96 -7.45
C SER A 252 13.34 -23.14 -7.58
N ASP A 253 14.12 -23.39 -6.54
CA ASP A 253 15.07 -24.51 -6.52
C ASP A 253 14.37 -25.76 -5.98
N PHE A 254 14.54 -26.88 -6.70
CA PHE A 254 13.99 -28.20 -6.37
C PHE A 254 15.13 -29.20 -6.26
N ILE A 255 15.13 -30.03 -5.21
CA ILE A 255 16.11 -31.12 -5.06
C ILE A 255 15.37 -32.41 -4.71
N GLU A 256 15.56 -33.40 -5.60
CA GLU A 256 15.22 -34.84 -5.50
C GLU A 256 13.84 -35.23 -4.94
N THR A 257 13.06 -35.93 -5.76
CA THR A 257 11.83 -36.63 -5.38
C THR A 257 12.14 -38.05 -4.89
N PHE A 258 11.50 -38.49 -3.81
CA PHE A 258 11.60 -39.87 -3.30
C PHE A 258 10.23 -40.53 -3.22
N ASP A 259 10.16 -41.84 -3.52
CA ASP A 259 8.95 -42.66 -3.41
C ASP A 259 8.36 -42.61 -1.99
N GLY A 260 7.07 -42.29 -1.91
CA GLY A 260 6.38 -41.92 -0.68
C GLY A 260 5.93 -43.09 0.21
N GLU A 261 6.00 -42.86 1.53
CA GLU A 261 5.11 -43.48 2.50
C GLU A 261 3.68 -42.92 2.31
N ASN A 262 2.67 -43.79 2.41
CA ASN A 262 1.26 -43.39 2.32
C ASN A 262 0.85 -42.61 3.58
N ASN A 263 0.99 -41.29 3.57
CA ASN A 263 0.32 -40.43 4.53
C ASN A 263 -1.18 -40.46 4.27
N ILE A 264 -1.94 -40.99 5.22
CA ILE A 264 -3.41 -40.94 5.17
C ILE A 264 -3.85 -39.82 6.12
N ILE A 265 -4.50 -38.80 5.57
CA ILE A 265 -5.15 -37.73 6.33
C ILE A 265 -6.67 -37.95 6.33
N PRO A 266 -7.41 -37.43 7.34
CA PRO A 266 -8.87 -37.48 7.33
C PRO A 266 -9.44 -36.78 6.10
N SER A 267 -10.63 -37.16 5.65
CA SER A 267 -11.37 -36.43 4.61
C SER A 267 -11.79 -35.04 5.12
N PRO A 268 -11.88 -34.03 4.24
CA PRO A 268 -12.33 -32.70 4.64
C PRO A 268 -13.81 -32.69 5.05
N ASN A 269 -14.17 -31.74 5.88
CA ASN A 269 -15.53 -31.46 6.31
C ASN A 269 -15.83 -29.95 6.14
N ASP A 270 -16.05 -29.25 7.24
CA ASP A 270 -16.48 -27.86 7.30
C ASP A 270 -15.31 -26.87 7.48
N GLU A 271 -14.06 -27.28 7.24
CA GLU A 271 -12.91 -26.38 7.33
C GLU A 271 -13.04 -25.19 6.36
N PRO A 272 -12.41 -24.03 6.63
CA PRO A 272 -12.40 -22.92 5.69
C PRO A 272 -11.68 -23.26 4.39
N THR A 273 -12.06 -22.58 3.30
CA THR A 273 -11.44 -22.73 1.98
C THR A 273 -10.52 -21.55 1.69
N ILE A 274 -9.26 -21.84 1.36
CA ILE A 274 -8.29 -20.86 0.85
C ILE A 274 -8.22 -20.98 -0.67
N GLY A 275 -8.30 -19.85 -1.37
CA GLY A 275 -8.11 -19.80 -2.82
C GLY A 275 -6.62 -19.84 -3.17
N VAL A 276 -6.23 -20.66 -4.14
CA VAL A 276 -4.86 -20.73 -4.66
C VAL A 276 -4.89 -20.39 -6.14
N ILE A 277 -4.08 -19.42 -6.56
CA ILE A 277 -3.92 -19.06 -7.97
C ILE A 277 -2.46 -19.30 -8.33
N ASP A 278 -2.19 -20.39 -9.05
CA ASP A 278 -0.83 -20.90 -9.27
C ASP A 278 -0.69 -21.65 -10.61
N THR A 279 0.35 -22.47 -10.77
CA THR A 279 0.48 -23.46 -11.85
C THR A 279 -0.51 -24.61 -11.65
N LEU A 280 -0.43 -25.70 -12.42
CA LEU A 280 -1.39 -26.79 -12.33
C LEU A 280 -1.28 -27.59 -11.01
N PHE A 281 -2.35 -28.30 -10.67
CA PHE A 281 -2.44 -29.18 -9.50
C PHE A 281 -2.66 -30.63 -9.94
N ASP A 282 -1.95 -31.58 -9.32
CA ASP A 282 -2.08 -33.01 -9.59
C ASP A 282 -3.07 -33.68 -8.63
N GLU A 283 -4.17 -34.20 -9.18
CA GLU A 283 -5.24 -34.86 -8.42
C GLU A 283 -4.85 -36.28 -7.92
N ASN A 284 -3.67 -36.80 -8.29
CA ASN A 284 -3.22 -38.13 -7.86
C ASN A 284 -2.51 -38.14 -6.49
N VAL A 285 -2.34 -36.99 -5.84
CA VAL A 285 -1.68 -36.88 -4.53
C VAL A 285 -2.60 -37.29 -3.37
N TYR A 286 -2.00 -37.68 -2.23
CA TYR A 286 -2.74 -38.22 -1.08
C TYR A 286 -3.76 -37.28 -0.43
N PHE A 287 -3.65 -35.97 -0.69
CA PHE A 287 -4.51 -34.93 -0.12
C PHE A 287 -5.49 -34.35 -1.15
N SER A 288 -5.66 -34.97 -2.32
CA SER A 288 -6.51 -34.47 -3.41
C SER A 288 -7.97 -34.26 -2.98
N ASP A 289 -8.49 -35.08 -2.05
CA ASP A 289 -9.83 -34.89 -1.48
C ASP A 289 -10.04 -33.50 -0.86
N TRP A 290 -8.96 -32.83 -0.41
CA TRP A 290 -9.01 -31.47 0.17
C TRP A 290 -8.92 -30.35 -0.86
N VAL A 291 -8.73 -30.67 -2.15
CA VAL A 291 -8.45 -29.70 -3.21
C VAL A 291 -9.50 -29.76 -4.30
N GLU A 292 -10.22 -28.66 -4.48
CA GLU A 292 -11.11 -28.44 -5.61
C GLU A 292 -10.33 -27.76 -6.75
N PHE A 293 -9.97 -28.51 -7.79
CA PHE A 293 -9.11 -28.02 -8.87
C PHE A 293 -9.87 -27.52 -10.11
N TYR A 294 -9.47 -26.34 -10.59
CA TYR A 294 -9.95 -25.68 -11.79
C TYR A 294 -8.80 -25.34 -12.73
N ASN A 295 -8.78 -25.95 -13.91
CA ASN A 295 -7.83 -25.60 -14.96
C ASN A 295 -8.34 -24.38 -15.75
N MET A 296 -7.62 -23.26 -15.64
CA MET A 296 -7.96 -21.99 -16.28
C MET A 296 -7.12 -21.71 -17.54
N ILE A 297 -6.22 -22.64 -17.90
CA ILE A 297 -5.35 -22.53 -19.08
C ILE A 297 -6.16 -22.92 -20.32
N ASP A 298 -5.92 -22.24 -21.45
CA ASP A 298 -6.50 -22.61 -22.74
C ASP A 298 -6.11 -24.06 -23.11
N THR A 299 -7.10 -24.86 -23.50
CA THR A 299 -6.92 -26.28 -23.87
C THR A 299 -5.92 -26.51 -25.01
N ASN A 300 -5.59 -25.49 -25.81
CA ASN A 300 -4.61 -25.56 -26.88
C ASN A 300 -3.16 -25.37 -26.39
N ILE A 301 -2.96 -24.96 -25.14
CA ILE A 301 -1.62 -24.83 -24.54
C ILE A 301 -1.18 -26.21 -24.05
N PRO A 302 -0.08 -26.77 -24.57
CA PRO A 302 0.42 -28.06 -24.11
C PRO A 302 0.92 -27.95 -22.67
N THR A 303 0.57 -28.95 -21.87
CA THR A 303 1.00 -29.10 -20.47
C THR A 303 1.96 -30.28 -20.35
N ASP A 304 2.95 -30.18 -19.46
CA ASP A 304 3.87 -31.26 -19.11
C ASP A 304 3.85 -31.56 -17.60
N ASN A 305 4.44 -32.67 -17.16
CA ASN A 305 4.41 -33.09 -15.76
C ASN A 305 5.05 -32.06 -14.80
N GLU A 306 5.98 -31.22 -15.27
CA GLU A 306 6.63 -30.21 -14.43
C GLU A 306 5.66 -29.06 -14.10
N ASP A 307 4.65 -28.82 -14.93
CA ASP A 307 3.64 -27.77 -14.71
C ASP A 307 2.77 -28.03 -13.47
N TYR A 308 2.71 -29.29 -13.03
CA TYR A 308 1.93 -29.74 -11.88
C TYR A 308 2.71 -29.68 -10.56
N ARG A 309 4.04 -29.49 -10.58
CA ARG A 309 4.86 -29.61 -9.38
C ARG A 309 4.65 -28.45 -8.40
N HIS A 310 4.75 -27.21 -8.88
CA HIS A 310 4.73 -26.03 -8.02
C HIS A 310 3.36 -25.79 -7.37
N GLY A 311 2.27 -25.80 -8.16
CA GLY A 311 0.91 -25.65 -7.64
C GLY A 311 0.52 -26.74 -6.63
N THR A 312 0.93 -27.98 -6.86
CA THR A 312 0.74 -29.10 -5.92
C THR A 312 1.54 -28.91 -4.63
N ALA A 313 2.81 -28.53 -4.73
CA ALA A 313 3.66 -28.25 -3.57
C ALA A 313 3.09 -27.13 -2.69
N VAL A 314 2.66 -26.02 -3.29
CA VAL A 314 2.01 -24.89 -2.61
C VAL A 314 0.74 -25.35 -1.88
N SER A 315 -0.12 -26.12 -2.56
CA SER A 315 -1.37 -26.63 -2.00
C SER A 315 -1.13 -27.60 -0.85
N SER A 316 -0.07 -28.42 -0.92
CA SER A 316 0.30 -29.35 0.16
C SER A 316 0.62 -28.62 1.47
N LEU A 317 1.26 -27.45 1.41
CA LEU A 317 1.56 -26.64 2.60
C LEU A 317 0.29 -26.05 3.21
N ILE A 318 -0.68 -25.63 2.38
CA ILE A 318 -1.96 -25.09 2.85
C ILE A 318 -2.79 -26.18 3.51
N VAL A 319 -2.88 -27.36 2.91
CA VAL A 319 -3.70 -28.47 3.43
C VAL A 319 -3.05 -29.11 4.65
N ASP A 320 -1.79 -29.53 4.55
CA ASP A 320 -1.16 -30.46 5.50
C ASP A 320 0.26 -30.05 5.93
N GLY A 321 0.64 -28.78 5.71
CA GLY A 321 2.00 -28.28 5.96
C GLY A 321 2.54 -28.60 7.35
N ALA A 322 1.72 -28.49 8.40
CA ALA A 322 2.09 -28.77 9.79
C ALA A 322 2.47 -30.24 10.03
N SER A 323 1.82 -31.18 9.35
CA SER A 323 2.11 -32.62 9.48
C SER A 323 3.38 -32.99 8.72
N ILE A 324 3.57 -32.38 7.53
CA ILE A 324 4.74 -32.60 6.67
C ILE A 324 5.99 -31.91 7.24
N ASN A 325 5.82 -30.78 7.94
CA ASN A 325 6.88 -29.99 8.58
C ASN A 325 6.61 -29.80 10.10
N PRO A 326 6.83 -30.83 10.95
CA PRO A 326 6.47 -30.76 12.37
C PRO A 326 7.14 -29.64 13.17
N SER A 327 8.32 -29.18 12.74
CA SER A 327 9.01 -28.04 13.38
C SER A 327 8.32 -26.70 13.15
N LEU A 328 7.40 -26.64 12.18
CA LEU A 328 6.61 -25.47 11.82
C LEU A 328 5.11 -25.67 12.11
N ASP A 329 4.75 -26.63 12.98
CA ASP A 329 3.36 -26.82 13.38
C ASP A 329 2.78 -25.51 13.93
N ASP A 330 1.91 -24.91 13.13
CA ASP A 330 1.37 -23.57 13.34
C ASP A 330 0.12 -23.55 14.21
N GLY A 331 -0.41 -24.71 14.59
CA GLY A 331 -1.64 -24.84 15.38
C GLY A 331 -2.91 -24.42 14.63
N CYS A 332 -2.85 -24.16 13.32
CA CYS A 332 -4.00 -23.65 12.56
C CYS A 332 -4.95 -24.76 12.08
N GLY A 333 -4.57 -26.03 12.17
CA GLY A 333 -5.35 -27.15 11.63
C GLY A 333 -5.14 -27.36 10.13
N ARG A 334 -6.15 -27.88 9.42
CA ARG A 334 -6.14 -28.05 7.96
C ARG A 334 -7.11 -27.06 7.31
N PHE A 335 -6.89 -26.78 6.03
CA PHE A 335 -7.75 -25.92 5.22
C PHE A 335 -8.06 -26.62 3.91
N LYS A 336 -9.29 -26.47 3.42
CA LYS A 336 -9.63 -26.82 2.04
C LYS A 336 -8.95 -25.84 1.10
N VAL A 337 -8.65 -26.30 -0.11
CA VAL A 337 -8.07 -25.47 -1.17
C VAL A 337 -9.02 -25.45 -2.35
N ARG A 338 -9.32 -24.26 -2.87
CA ARG A 338 -9.84 -24.11 -4.23
C ARG A 338 -8.70 -23.65 -5.12
N HIS A 339 -8.20 -24.56 -5.95
CA HIS A 339 -7.00 -24.36 -6.75
C HIS A 339 -7.34 -23.95 -8.18
N PHE A 340 -6.81 -22.82 -8.63
CA PHE A 340 -6.97 -22.31 -9.98
C PHE A 340 -5.61 -22.31 -10.69
N GLY A 341 -5.44 -23.28 -11.60
CA GLY A 341 -4.23 -23.36 -12.43
C GLY A 341 -4.31 -22.37 -13.58
N VAL A 342 -3.56 -21.26 -13.50
CA VAL A 342 -3.62 -20.13 -14.44
C VAL A 342 -2.36 -19.98 -15.32
N ALA A 343 -1.31 -20.73 -15.02
CA ALA A 343 -0.04 -20.65 -15.73
C ALA A 343 0.62 -22.03 -15.89
N THR A 344 1.40 -22.20 -16.95
CA THR A 344 2.39 -23.29 -17.01
C THR A 344 3.74 -22.74 -16.55
N ARG A 345 4.71 -23.62 -16.28
CA ARG A 345 6.06 -23.18 -15.89
C ARG A 345 6.74 -22.34 -16.98
N LYS A 346 6.43 -22.61 -18.25
CA LYS A 346 7.08 -22.02 -19.43
C LYS A 346 6.25 -20.91 -20.08
N ALA A 347 4.93 -20.90 -19.90
CA ALA A 347 4.02 -19.92 -20.46
C ALA A 347 3.33 -19.16 -19.33
N PHE A 348 3.96 -18.05 -18.95
CA PHE A 348 3.35 -17.02 -18.12
C PHE A 348 2.92 -15.87 -19.05
N ASN A 349 1.74 -15.28 -18.81
CA ASN A 349 1.33 -14.06 -19.51
C ASN A 349 0.55 -13.20 -18.51
N SER A 350 1.18 -12.12 -18.07
CA SER A 350 0.63 -11.18 -17.09
C SER A 350 -0.77 -10.71 -17.44
N PHE A 351 -1.02 -10.40 -18.71
CA PHE A 351 -2.31 -9.91 -19.17
C PHE A 351 -3.42 -10.96 -18.99
N THR A 352 -3.16 -12.20 -19.41
CA THR A 352 -4.11 -13.31 -19.27
C THR A 352 -4.41 -13.62 -17.80
N ILE A 353 -3.37 -13.61 -16.96
CA ILE A 353 -3.49 -13.89 -15.53
C ILE A 353 -4.29 -12.80 -14.81
N ILE A 354 -4.05 -11.52 -15.12
CA ILE A 354 -4.85 -10.40 -14.58
C ILE A 354 -6.34 -10.60 -14.86
N ARG A 355 -6.69 -10.99 -16.09
CA ARG A 355 -8.08 -11.23 -16.48
C ARG A 355 -8.66 -12.44 -15.76
N ALA A 356 -7.91 -13.55 -15.70
CA ALA A 356 -8.31 -14.75 -14.99
C ALA A 356 -8.57 -14.45 -13.51
N ILE A 357 -7.69 -13.71 -12.82
CA ILE A 357 -7.86 -13.34 -11.42
C ILE A 357 -9.16 -12.56 -11.18
N LYS A 358 -9.46 -11.56 -12.02
CA LYS A 358 -10.73 -10.80 -11.93
C LYS A 358 -11.94 -11.72 -12.02
N GLU A 359 -11.94 -12.64 -12.99
CA GLU A 359 -13.05 -13.58 -13.19
C GLU A 359 -13.16 -14.61 -12.06
N ILE A 360 -12.03 -15.16 -11.61
CA ILE A 360 -11.95 -16.14 -10.52
C ILE A 360 -12.52 -15.53 -9.25
N VAL A 361 -12.03 -14.36 -8.82
CA VAL A 361 -12.48 -13.72 -7.58
C VAL A 361 -13.97 -13.35 -7.67
N ALA A 362 -14.43 -12.82 -8.81
CA ALA A 362 -15.83 -12.44 -8.97
C ALA A 362 -16.81 -13.62 -8.85
N LYS A 363 -16.37 -14.84 -9.25
CA LYS A 363 -17.16 -16.08 -9.19
C LYS A 363 -17.07 -16.81 -7.84
N ASN A 364 -16.10 -16.47 -6.99
CA ASN A 364 -15.77 -17.18 -5.76
C ASN A 364 -15.80 -16.24 -4.55
N LYS A 365 -16.98 -15.68 -4.28
CA LYS A 365 -17.18 -14.67 -3.22
C LYS A 365 -17.13 -15.23 -1.79
N ASP A 366 -17.17 -16.55 -1.67
CA ASP A 366 -17.05 -17.29 -0.42
C ASP A 366 -15.60 -17.37 0.11
N ILE A 367 -14.60 -17.07 -0.72
CA ILE A 367 -13.19 -17.12 -0.34
C ILE A 367 -12.70 -15.74 0.11
N HIS A 368 -12.28 -15.63 1.37
CA HIS A 368 -11.74 -14.39 1.94
C HIS A 368 -10.21 -14.27 1.81
N VAL A 369 -9.47 -15.38 1.75
CA VAL A 369 -8.00 -15.40 1.69
C VAL A 369 -7.52 -16.12 0.43
N TRP A 370 -6.63 -15.45 -0.31
CA TRP A 370 -6.12 -15.92 -1.59
C TRP A 370 -4.60 -15.97 -1.58
N ASN A 371 -4.00 -17.13 -1.87
CA ASN A 371 -2.56 -17.30 -2.02
C ASN A 371 -2.15 -17.22 -3.50
N LEU A 372 -1.21 -16.32 -3.81
CA LEU A 372 -0.55 -16.21 -5.12
C LEU A 372 0.95 -16.46 -4.94
N SER A 373 1.41 -17.62 -5.37
CA SER A 373 2.83 -17.99 -5.32
C SER A 373 3.53 -17.87 -6.68
N LEU A 374 2.96 -17.06 -7.58
CA LEU A 374 3.54 -16.69 -8.88
C LEU A 374 4.14 -15.27 -8.82
N GLY A 375 5.30 -15.08 -9.46
CA GLY A 375 5.94 -13.78 -9.49
C GLY A 375 6.97 -13.64 -10.61
N SER A 376 7.21 -12.39 -10.99
CA SER A 376 8.11 -11.99 -12.07
C SER A 376 9.58 -12.25 -11.73
N ASN A 377 10.36 -12.62 -12.74
CA ASN A 377 11.81 -12.55 -12.64
C ASN A 377 12.36 -11.12 -12.80
N GLU A 378 11.57 -10.16 -13.31
CA GLU A 378 11.97 -8.77 -13.51
C GLU A 378 11.80 -7.91 -12.25
N GLU A 379 12.59 -6.84 -12.15
CA GLU A 379 12.46 -5.87 -11.06
C GLU A 379 11.27 -4.93 -11.32
N VAL A 380 10.52 -4.60 -10.27
CA VAL A 380 9.50 -3.54 -10.38
C VAL A 380 10.13 -2.19 -10.71
N ASN A 381 9.34 -1.36 -11.40
CA ASN A 381 9.76 -0.01 -11.76
C ASN A 381 9.91 0.86 -10.50
N ARG A 382 10.82 1.84 -10.56
CA ARG A 382 11.08 2.75 -9.43
C ARG A 382 9.99 3.79 -9.22
N ASN A 383 9.19 4.06 -10.25
CA ASN A 383 8.25 5.17 -10.31
C ASN A 383 6.78 4.75 -10.43
N PHE A 384 6.48 3.47 -10.63
CA PHE A 384 5.09 2.99 -10.73
C PHE A 384 4.93 1.54 -10.31
N ILE A 385 3.73 1.20 -9.83
CA ILE A 385 3.31 -0.17 -9.54
C ILE A 385 3.01 -0.91 -10.85
N SER A 386 3.25 -2.21 -10.87
CA SER A 386 2.90 -3.14 -11.94
C SER A 386 1.40 -3.12 -12.23
N ALA A 387 0.99 -3.59 -13.42
CA ALA A 387 -0.43 -3.65 -13.76
C ALA A 387 -1.15 -4.70 -12.89
N GLU A 388 -0.46 -5.79 -12.61
CA GLU A 388 -0.86 -6.91 -11.77
C GLU A 388 -1.10 -6.44 -10.33
N GLY A 389 -0.09 -5.82 -9.72
CA GLY A 389 -0.19 -5.30 -8.35
C GLY A 389 -1.32 -4.29 -8.20
N ALA A 390 -1.53 -3.44 -9.21
CA ALA A 390 -2.63 -2.47 -9.19
C ALA A 390 -4.02 -3.09 -9.29
N ILE A 391 -4.20 -4.13 -10.10
CA ILE A 391 -5.48 -4.85 -10.14
C ILE A 391 -5.73 -5.59 -8.82
N LEU A 392 -4.72 -6.20 -8.21
CA LEU A 392 -4.87 -6.85 -6.90
C LEU A 392 -5.22 -5.85 -5.80
N ASP A 393 -4.64 -4.65 -5.85
CA ASP A 393 -4.98 -3.58 -4.91
C ASP A 393 -6.43 -3.10 -5.09
N GLN A 394 -6.88 -2.96 -6.34
CA GLN A 394 -8.26 -2.59 -6.66
C GLN A 394 -9.25 -3.65 -6.17
N ILE A 395 -9.00 -4.93 -6.47
CA ILE A 395 -9.89 -6.03 -6.04
C ILE A 395 -10.02 -6.05 -4.52
N GLN A 396 -8.92 -5.89 -3.77
CA GLN A 396 -8.95 -5.84 -2.30
C GLN A 396 -9.60 -4.59 -1.75
N PHE A 397 -9.60 -3.47 -2.48
CA PHE A 397 -10.35 -2.28 -2.08
C PHE A 397 -11.87 -2.50 -2.24
N GLU A 398 -12.28 -3.12 -3.35
CA GLU A 398 -13.69 -3.31 -3.72
C GLU A 398 -14.35 -4.52 -3.02
N ASN A 399 -13.57 -5.50 -2.56
CA ASN A 399 -14.07 -6.75 -2.00
C ASN A 399 -13.47 -7.02 -0.62
N ASP A 400 -14.17 -7.78 0.22
CA ASP A 400 -13.70 -8.13 1.57
C ASP A 400 -12.75 -9.33 1.58
N ILE A 401 -11.70 -9.25 0.75
CA ILE A 401 -10.69 -10.31 0.60
C ILE A 401 -9.28 -9.76 0.86
N ILE A 402 -8.33 -10.67 1.08
CA ILE A 402 -6.89 -10.37 1.16
C ILE A 402 -6.08 -11.34 0.32
N PHE A 403 -5.12 -10.81 -0.44
CA PHE A 403 -4.11 -11.62 -1.15
C PHE A 403 -2.85 -11.78 -0.31
N VAL A 404 -2.31 -12.99 -0.29
CA VAL A 404 -1.00 -13.34 0.25
C VAL A 404 -0.09 -13.70 -0.91
N ILE A 405 1.00 -12.95 -1.07
CA ILE A 405 1.84 -13.01 -2.27
C ILE A 405 3.29 -13.25 -1.88
N ALA A 406 3.95 -14.15 -2.60
CA ALA A 406 5.37 -14.41 -2.46
C ALA A 406 6.22 -13.19 -2.88
N GLY A 407 7.22 -12.81 -2.07
CA GLY A 407 8.07 -11.64 -2.33
C GLY A 407 9.09 -11.77 -3.46
N THR A 408 8.98 -12.80 -4.32
CA THR A 408 9.85 -13.12 -5.47
C THR A 408 11.30 -13.51 -5.12
N ASN A 409 11.92 -14.30 -5.99
CA ASN A 409 13.26 -14.88 -5.76
C ASN A 409 14.27 -14.39 -6.80
N LYS A 410 15.52 -14.19 -6.39
CA LYS A 410 16.68 -14.04 -7.29
C LYS A 410 17.51 -15.33 -7.25
N LYS A 411 18.30 -15.59 -8.29
CA LYS A 411 19.30 -16.67 -8.22
C LYS A 411 20.36 -16.29 -7.18
N SER A 412 20.88 -17.27 -6.46
CA SER A 412 21.91 -17.03 -5.43
C SER A 412 23.17 -16.35 -5.95
N SER A 413 23.49 -16.50 -7.25
CA SER A 413 24.62 -15.83 -7.92
C SER A 413 24.34 -14.38 -8.34
N GLU A 414 23.09 -13.93 -8.29
CA GLU A 414 22.70 -12.59 -8.69
C GLU A 414 22.88 -11.59 -7.56
N THR A 415 23.24 -10.35 -7.93
CA THR A 415 23.21 -9.19 -7.03
C THR A 415 21.81 -8.95 -6.50
N ASP A 416 21.69 -8.18 -5.41
CA ASP A 416 20.40 -7.80 -4.85
C ASP A 416 19.49 -7.18 -5.90
N LYS A 417 18.25 -7.69 -5.97
CA LYS A 417 17.20 -7.26 -6.88
C LYS A 417 16.01 -6.73 -6.09
N ARG A 418 15.31 -5.77 -6.67
CA ARG A 418 13.99 -5.35 -6.23
C ARG A 418 12.99 -6.49 -6.40
N ILE A 419 11.97 -6.50 -5.54
CA ILE A 419 10.80 -7.36 -5.68
C ILE A 419 10.21 -7.23 -7.10
N GLY A 420 9.70 -8.33 -7.66
CA GLY A 420 8.99 -8.39 -8.94
C GLY A 420 7.47 -8.31 -8.80
N ALA A 421 6.76 -8.07 -9.89
CA ALA A 421 5.29 -8.10 -9.92
C ALA A 421 4.76 -9.52 -9.62
N PRO A 422 3.61 -9.69 -8.93
CA PRO A 422 2.73 -8.66 -8.38
C PRO A 422 3.06 -8.27 -6.93
N ALA A 423 4.24 -8.62 -6.42
CA ALA A 423 4.62 -8.40 -5.03
C ALA A 423 4.94 -6.93 -4.68
N ASP A 424 4.73 -6.01 -5.63
CA ASP A 424 4.64 -4.57 -5.41
C ASP A 424 3.22 -4.07 -5.09
N SER A 425 2.22 -4.95 -5.03
CA SER A 425 0.88 -4.63 -4.50
C SER A 425 0.96 -4.08 -3.06
N ILE A 426 0.34 -2.93 -2.83
CA ILE A 426 0.38 -2.23 -1.54
C ILE A 426 -0.62 -2.81 -0.55
N ASN A 427 -1.82 -3.19 -1.00
CA ASN A 427 -2.90 -3.72 -0.17
C ASN A 427 -2.68 -5.18 0.23
N SER A 428 -1.97 -5.97 -0.57
CA SER A 428 -1.68 -7.38 -0.27
C SER A 428 -0.75 -7.58 0.93
N MET A 429 -0.70 -8.81 1.43
CA MET A 429 0.31 -9.32 2.38
C MET A 429 1.45 -9.95 1.59
N ILE A 430 2.59 -9.26 1.49
CA ILE A 430 3.78 -9.74 0.79
C ILE A 430 4.71 -10.45 1.77
N VAL A 431 5.11 -11.67 1.43
CA VAL A 431 5.84 -12.56 2.32
C VAL A 431 7.20 -12.92 1.73
N ASN A 432 8.28 -12.57 2.44
CA ASN A 432 9.62 -13.05 2.13
C ASN A 432 9.99 -14.30 2.94
N SER A 433 11.12 -14.91 2.58
CA SER A 433 11.61 -16.13 3.21
C SER A 433 12.78 -15.86 4.17
N VAL A 434 12.77 -16.56 5.31
CA VAL A 434 13.85 -16.66 6.30
C VAL A 434 14.17 -18.12 6.60
N GLY A 435 15.40 -18.38 7.06
CA GLY A 435 15.77 -19.67 7.66
C GLY A 435 15.24 -19.83 9.09
N LEU A 436 15.43 -21.01 9.69
CA LEU A 436 15.01 -21.28 11.08
C LEU A 436 15.68 -20.35 12.10
N ASN A 437 16.87 -19.85 11.77
CA ASN A 437 17.60 -18.82 12.53
C ASN A 437 17.01 -17.41 12.42
N LYS A 438 15.91 -17.22 11.66
CA LYS A 438 15.23 -15.94 11.37
C LYS A 438 16.07 -14.96 10.54
N GLU A 439 17.14 -15.41 9.91
CA GLU A 439 17.91 -14.63 8.93
C GLU A 439 17.33 -14.75 7.52
N PRO A 440 17.40 -13.70 6.69
CA PRO A 440 16.79 -13.72 5.36
C PRO A 440 17.43 -14.80 4.50
N ALA A 441 16.61 -15.50 3.73
CA ALA A 441 17.13 -16.38 2.69
C ALA A 441 17.88 -15.57 1.63
N ASN A 442 18.99 -16.12 1.11
CA ASN A 442 19.87 -15.45 0.15
C ASN A 442 19.22 -15.16 -1.23
N TYR A 443 18.14 -15.87 -1.56
CA TYR A 443 17.34 -15.69 -2.75
C TYR A 443 16.23 -14.65 -2.59
N SER A 444 15.91 -14.20 -1.37
CA SER A 444 14.84 -13.22 -1.14
C SER A 444 15.18 -11.88 -1.78
N ARG A 445 14.26 -11.33 -2.59
CA ARG A 445 14.38 -9.99 -3.15
C ARG A 445 13.97 -8.92 -2.14
N GLN A 446 14.29 -7.67 -2.45
CA GLN A 446 14.18 -6.56 -1.49
C GLN A 446 13.17 -5.52 -1.98
N GLY A 447 12.38 -4.93 -1.09
CA GLY A 447 11.78 -3.63 -1.37
C GLY A 447 12.84 -2.53 -1.23
N ILE A 448 12.49 -1.30 -0.88
CA ILE A 448 11.19 -0.69 -0.63
C ILE A 448 10.50 -0.33 -1.96
N VAL A 449 9.17 -0.47 -2.03
CA VAL A 449 8.38 -0.17 -3.23
C VAL A 449 8.05 1.33 -3.31
N LEU A 450 8.13 1.91 -4.52
CA LEU A 450 8.01 3.35 -4.79
C LEU A 450 8.81 4.25 -3.83
N SER A 451 9.93 3.74 -3.32
CA SER A 451 10.85 4.45 -2.41
C SER A 451 10.39 4.62 -0.96
N PHE A 452 9.16 4.26 -0.58
CA PHE A 452 8.72 4.39 0.81
C PHE A 452 7.81 3.28 1.36
N PHE A 453 7.08 2.54 0.52
CA PHE A 453 6.20 1.45 0.97
C PHE A 453 7.01 0.23 1.41
N THR A 454 6.79 -0.20 2.64
CA THR A 454 7.45 -1.40 3.18
C THR A 454 6.90 -2.63 2.50
N LYS A 455 7.68 -3.20 1.59
CA LYS A 455 7.47 -4.54 1.05
C LYS A 455 8.81 -5.29 1.11
N PRO A 456 8.85 -6.57 1.51
CA PRO A 456 7.71 -7.38 1.95
C PRO A 456 7.06 -6.83 3.23
N ASP A 457 5.83 -7.22 3.54
CA ASP A 457 5.17 -6.83 4.79
C ASP A 457 5.78 -7.60 5.97
N VAL A 458 6.00 -8.90 5.79
CA VAL A 458 6.57 -9.80 6.80
C VAL A 458 7.47 -10.85 6.13
N SER A 459 8.19 -11.61 6.95
CA SER A 459 8.88 -12.82 6.50
C SER A 459 8.41 -14.05 7.24
N TYR A 460 8.53 -15.19 6.58
CA TYR A 460 8.23 -16.49 7.15
C TYR A 460 9.18 -17.57 6.61
N TYR A 461 9.06 -18.79 7.12
CA TYR A 461 9.94 -19.89 6.77
C TYR A 461 9.57 -20.45 5.41
N GLY A 462 10.46 -20.33 4.41
CA GLY A 462 10.28 -20.86 3.05
C GLY A 462 11.40 -21.80 2.60
N GLY A 463 12.24 -22.26 3.54
CA GLY A 463 13.37 -23.16 3.31
C GLY A 463 14.66 -22.45 2.91
N THR A 464 15.82 -22.99 3.33
CA THR A 464 17.16 -22.59 2.89
C THR A 464 17.97 -23.82 2.49
N ALA A 465 19.21 -23.61 2.01
CA ALA A 465 20.09 -24.72 1.65
C ALA A 465 20.48 -25.61 2.86
N GLU A 466 20.41 -25.04 4.07
CA GLU A 466 20.67 -25.72 5.34
C GLU A 466 19.43 -26.44 5.88
N ASP A 467 18.24 -25.84 5.70
CA ASP A 467 16.97 -26.33 6.23
C ASP A 467 15.89 -26.21 5.15
N TYR A 468 15.74 -27.24 4.31
CA TYR A 468 14.73 -27.25 3.24
C TYR A 468 13.31 -27.33 3.78
N MET A 469 12.37 -26.71 3.06
CA MET A 469 10.95 -26.93 3.29
C MET A 469 10.54 -28.26 2.67
N VAL A 470 9.74 -29.05 3.38
CA VAL A 470 9.21 -30.31 2.88
C VAL A 470 7.81 -30.07 2.29
N VAL A 471 7.56 -30.60 1.10
CA VAL A 471 6.28 -30.48 0.39
C VAL A 471 5.89 -31.81 -0.25
N CYS A 472 4.64 -31.90 -0.73
CA CYS A 472 4.19 -32.98 -1.60
C CYS A 472 4.10 -32.49 -3.05
N GLU A 473 4.74 -33.22 -3.95
CA GLU A 473 4.70 -33.05 -5.40
C GLU A 473 3.99 -34.26 -6.04
N PRO A 474 3.71 -34.26 -7.36
CA PRO A 474 3.15 -35.41 -8.09
C PRO A 474 3.78 -36.77 -7.76
N LEU A 475 5.11 -36.81 -7.60
CA LEU A 475 5.86 -38.03 -7.32
C LEU A 475 6.06 -38.32 -5.82
N GLY A 476 5.38 -37.58 -4.95
CA GLY A 476 5.49 -37.72 -3.50
C GLY A 476 6.31 -36.61 -2.85
N LYS A 477 7.05 -36.95 -1.79
CA LYS A 477 7.76 -35.97 -0.95
C LYS A 477 8.90 -35.29 -1.73
N ALA A 478 9.00 -33.97 -1.60
CA ALA A 478 10.06 -33.15 -2.18
C ALA A 478 10.61 -32.11 -1.20
N TYR A 479 11.83 -31.64 -1.45
CA TYR A 479 12.52 -30.62 -0.68
C TYR A 479 12.73 -29.36 -1.52
N VAL A 480 12.27 -28.23 -1.01
CA VAL A 480 12.15 -27.00 -1.77
C VAL A 480 12.62 -25.78 -1.00
N THR A 481 12.97 -24.73 -1.75
CA THR A 481 13.23 -23.40 -1.19
C THR A 481 12.59 -22.32 -2.04
N GLY A 482 12.08 -21.26 -1.40
CA GLY A 482 11.47 -20.14 -2.10
C GLY A 482 10.50 -19.34 -1.25
N THR A 483 10.32 -18.06 -1.62
CA THR A 483 9.27 -17.22 -1.04
C THR A 483 7.86 -17.77 -1.32
N SER A 484 7.68 -18.51 -2.43
CA SER A 484 6.44 -19.22 -2.80
C SER A 484 6.02 -20.28 -1.79
N TYR A 485 6.95 -20.79 -0.97
CA TYR A 485 6.68 -21.74 0.11
C TYR A 485 6.56 -21.09 1.48
N ALA A 486 6.92 -19.80 1.62
CA ALA A 486 6.68 -19.02 2.83
C ALA A 486 5.25 -18.42 2.86
N ALA A 487 4.75 -17.97 1.70
CA ALA A 487 3.43 -17.36 1.57
C ALA A 487 2.24 -18.25 2.03
N PRO A 488 2.21 -19.56 1.72
CA PRO A 488 1.13 -20.47 2.13
C PRO A 488 0.88 -20.53 3.64
N TRP A 489 1.95 -20.47 4.44
CA TRP A 489 1.85 -20.46 5.89
C TRP A 489 1.20 -19.19 6.44
N ILE A 490 1.46 -18.06 5.79
CA ILE A 490 0.81 -16.80 6.15
C ILE A 490 -0.65 -16.80 5.70
N ALA A 491 -0.98 -17.41 4.56
CA ALA A 491 -2.36 -17.62 4.13
C ALA A 491 -3.16 -18.45 5.13
N ARG A 492 -2.60 -19.56 5.65
CA ARG A 492 -3.19 -20.37 6.73
C ARG A 492 -3.51 -19.53 7.97
N LYS A 493 -2.54 -18.73 8.43
CA LYS A 493 -2.73 -17.86 9.60
C LYS A 493 -3.78 -16.78 9.39
N LEU A 494 -3.81 -16.15 8.21
CA LEU A 494 -4.82 -15.14 7.90
C LEU A 494 -6.22 -15.76 7.79
N SER A 495 -6.36 -16.93 7.16
CA SER A 495 -7.64 -17.65 7.09
C SER A 495 -8.11 -18.08 8.47
N TYR A 496 -7.21 -18.58 9.34
CA TYR A 496 -7.55 -18.85 10.73
C TYR A 496 -8.11 -17.60 11.45
N LEU A 497 -7.45 -16.45 11.32
CA LEU A 497 -7.86 -15.21 11.97
C LEU A 497 -9.18 -14.65 11.40
N ILE A 498 -9.43 -14.81 10.09
CA ILE A 498 -10.61 -14.27 9.41
C ILE A 498 -11.79 -15.23 9.51
N ASP A 499 -11.61 -16.48 9.09
CA ASP A 499 -12.69 -17.45 8.89
C ASP A 499 -13.08 -18.18 10.17
N ILE A 500 -12.11 -18.50 11.04
CA ILE A 500 -12.35 -19.24 12.28
C ILE A 500 -12.58 -18.28 13.45
N ILE A 501 -11.69 -17.30 13.65
CA ILE A 501 -11.83 -16.34 14.75
C ILE A 501 -12.88 -15.25 14.44
N GLY A 502 -13.11 -14.94 13.16
CA GLY A 502 -14.09 -13.94 12.74
C GLY A 502 -13.59 -12.50 12.82
N LEU A 503 -12.28 -12.25 12.60
CA LEU A 503 -11.72 -10.91 12.50
C LEU A 503 -11.88 -10.34 11.09
N SER A 504 -12.01 -9.02 10.97
CA SER A 504 -11.97 -8.39 9.64
C SER A 504 -10.56 -8.47 9.06
N LYS A 505 -10.43 -8.39 7.72
CA LYS A 505 -9.13 -8.41 7.04
C LYS A 505 -8.17 -7.33 7.54
N GLU A 506 -8.68 -6.15 7.93
CA GLU A 506 -7.88 -5.05 8.47
C GLU A 506 -7.28 -5.40 9.83
N VAL A 507 -8.08 -5.99 10.73
CA VAL A 507 -7.62 -6.41 12.06
C VAL A 507 -6.70 -7.62 11.96
N ALA A 508 -7.03 -8.61 11.13
CA ALA A 508 -6.21 -9.80 10.92
C ALA A 508 -4.82 -9.42 10.37
N LYS A 509 -4.76 -8.55 9.35
CA LYS A 509 -3.50 -8.04 8.79
C LYS A 509 -2.70 -7.26 9.85
N ALA A 510 -3.35 -6.37 10.60
CA ALA A 510 -2.69 -5.59 11.65
C ALA A 510 -2.13 -6.47 12.77
N LEU A 511 -2.87 -7.49 13.20
CA LEU A 511 -2.46 -8.40 14.26
C LEU A 511 -1.27 -9.26 13.86
N LEU A 512 -1.29 -9.80 12.65
CA LEU A 512 -0.19 -10.58 12.11
C LEU A 512 1.10 -9.74 12.03
N ILE A 513 1.01 -8.53 11.50
CA ILE A 513 2.15 -7.61 11.41
C ILE A 513 2.63 -7.20 12.81
N ASP A 514 1.73 -6.88 13.74
CA ASP A 514 2.10 -6.51 15.11
C ASP A 514 2.84 -7.64 15.85
N SER A 515 2.43 -8.89 15.62
CA SER A 515 3.06 -10.08 16.21
C SER A 515 4.49 -10.32 15.71
N ALA A 516 4.81 -9.88 14.49
CA ALA A 516 6.16 -9.93 13.94
C ALA A 516 7.09 -8.84 14.53
N ILE A 517 6.51 -7.80 15.15
CA ILE A 517 7.25 -6.66 15.68
C ILE A 517 7.49 -6.83 17.19
N GLY A 518 8.74 -7.12 17.56
CA GLY A 518 9.19 -7.11 18.95
C GLY A 518 9.43 -5.70 19.53
N TRP A 519 9.78 -5.64 20.82
CA TRP A 519 10.10 -4.38 21.52
C TRP A 519 11.52 -3.86 21.29
N LYS A 520 12.38 -4.64 20.61
CA LYS A 520 13.74 -4.21 20.26
C LYS A 520 13.68 -3.34 19.00
N ASP A 521 14.35 -2.19 19.05
CA ASP A 521 14.45 -1.26 17.92
C ASP A 521 15.36 -1.85 16.82
N ASN A 522 14.76 -2.65 15.93
CA ASN A 522 15.44 -3.28 14.79
C ASN A 522 15.25 -2.48 13.48
N SER A 523 14.87 -1.20 13.59
CA SER A 523 14.43 -0.33 12.48
C SER A 523 15.54 0.12 11.52
N LYS A 524 16.53 -0.73 11.22
CA LYS A 524 17.45 -0.45 10.11
C LYS A 524 16.70 -0.61 8.79
N PHE A 525 16.78 0.40 7.94
CA PHE A 525 16.13 0.44 6.62
C PHE A 525 16.43 -0.80 5.77
N ASP A 526 17.68 -1.29 5.81
CA ASP A 526 18.08 -2.49 5.05
C ASP A 526 17.38 -3.76 5.57
N SER A 527 17.22 -3.90 6.89
CA SER A 527 16.48 -5.03 7.46
C SER A 527 15.01 -4.97 7.09
N LEU A 528 14.43 -3.78 7.03
CA LEU A 528 13.05 -3.57 6.65
C LEU A 528 12.81 -3.90 5.17
N ALA A 529 13.74 -3.53 4.28
CA ALA A 529 13.65 -3.81 2.85
C ALA A 529 13.64 -5.32 2.53
N ILE A 530 14.23 -6.14 3.39
CA ILE A 530 14.35 -7.60 3.16
C ILE A 530 13.40 -8.40 4.05
N LYS A 531 13.30 -8.09 5.35
CA LYS A 531 12.48 -8.83 6.31
C LYS A 531 11.07 -8.26 6.51
N GLY A 532 10.80 -7.06 6.00
CA GLY A 532 9.58 -6.33 6.31
C GLY A 532 9.53 -5.96 7.80
N HIS A 533 8.35 -6.08 8.39
CA HIS A 533 8.10 -5.79 9.80
C HIS A 533 8.67 -6.84 10.77
N GLY A 534 9.11 -8.00 10.27
CA GLY A 534 9.74 -9.04 11.07
C GLY A 534 9.31 -10.44 10.65
N VAL A 535 9.58 -11.41 11.53
CA VAL A 535 9.21 -12.82 11.31
C VAL A 535 7.99 -13.13 12.16
N VAL A 536 6.91 -13.59 11.52
CA VAL A 536 5.66 -13.96 12.20
C VAL A 536 5.91 -15.19 13.09
N PRO A 537 5.33 -15.26 14.31
CA PRO A 537 5.42 -16.44 15.17
C PRO A 537 4.92 -17.73 14.50
N ILE A 538 5.54 -18.86 14.85
CA ILE A 538 5.16 -20.18 14.31
C ILE A 538 3.79 -20.59 14.82
N ARG A 539 3.55 -20.51 16.14
CA ARG A 539 2.28 -20.87 16.76
C ARG A 539 1.24 -19.77 16.57
N ILE A 540 0.01 -20.14 16.23
CA ILE A 540 -1.11 -19.19 16.16
C ILE A 540 -1.45 -18.64 17.54
N GLU A 541 -1.21 -19.42 18.59
CA GLU A 541 -1.37 -19.04 19.99
C GLU A 541 -0.49 -17.83 20.35
N ASP A 542 0.73 -17.75 19.82
CA ASP A 542 1.64 -16.61 20.02
C ASP A 542 1.20 -15.33 19.30
N ILE A 543 0.16 -15.42 18.45
CA ILE A 543 -0.42 -14.31 17.69
C ILE A 543 -1.73 -13.84 18.33
N ILE A 544 -2.50 -14.76 18.93
CA ILE A 544 -3.82 -14.50 19.54
C ILE A 544 -3.77 -14.37 21.07
N ASN A 545 -2.60 -14.60 21.67
CA ASN A 545 -2.32 -14.36 23.08
C ASN A 545 -1.13 -13.43 23.25
N SER A 546 -1.07 -12.76 24.40
CA SER A 546 0.06 -11.94 24.80
C SER A 546 0.70 -12.44 26.10
N PRO A 547 1.95 -12.07 26.38
CA PRO A 547 2.57 -12.28 27.69
C PRO A 547 1.75 -11.66 28.84
N ASP A 548 1.92 -12.17 30.06
CA ASP A 548 1.17 -11.71 31.24
C ASP A 548 1.46 -10.25 31.59
N ASP A 549 2.64 -9.75 31.25
CA ASP A 549 3.02 -8.34 31.41
C ASP A 549 2.55 -7.45 30.26
N GLU A 550 1.76 -7.97 29.33
CA GLU A 550 1.23 -7.23 28.18
C GLU A 550 -0.30 -7.28 28.15
N ILE A 551 -0.89 -6.10 27.92
CA ILE A 551 -2.30 -5.96 27.59
C ILE A 551 -2.36 -5.63 26.11
N GLN A 552 -2.82 -6.58 25.31
CA GLN A 552 -3.02 -6.38 23.88
C GLN A 552 -4.50 -6.32 23.55
N PHE A 553 -4.89 -5.33 22.75
CA PHE A 553 -6.26 -5.18 22.32
C PHE A 553 -6.37 -4.69 20.88
N VAL A 554 -7.47 -5.06 20.24
CA VAL A 554 -7.80 -4.65 18.88
C VAL A 554 -9.03 -3.74 18.87
N VAL A 555 -8.98 -2.73 18.00
CA VAL A 555 -10.12 -1.87 17.66
C VAL A 555 -10.25 -1.78 16.15
N SER A 556 -11.48 -1.65 15.67
CA SER A 556 -11.77 -1.42 14.26
C SER A 556 -12.79 -0.29 14.12
N GLY A 557 -12.77 0.38 12.98
CA GLY A 557 -13.72 1.45 12.69
C GLY A 557 -13.77 1.78 11.21
N ILE A 558 -14.59 2.78 10.89
CA ILE A 558 -14.75 3.32 9.54
C ILE A 558 -14.38 4.79 9.62
N SER A 559 -13.52 5.25 8.71
CA SER A 559 -13.24 6.67 8.52
C SER A 559 -14.24 7.24 7.53
N GLU A 560 -15.02 8.23 7.94
CA GLU A 560 -15.99 8.95 7.10
C GLU A 560 -15.65 10.44 7.01
N LYS A 561 -14.90 10.99 7.97
CA LYS A 561 -14.54 12.40 8.04
C LYS A 561 -13.04 12.59 8.25
N TYR A 562 -12.65 13.85 8.42
CA TYR A 562 -11.25 14.23 8.63
C TYR A 562 -10.62 13.63 9.88
N ASP A 563 -11.31 13.59 11.02
CA ASP A 563 -10.75 13.07 12.28
C ASP A 563 -11.75 12.10 12.93
N THR A 564 -11.34 10.84 13.02
CA THR A 564 -12.05 9.72 13.65
C THR A 564 -11.37 9.41 14.98
N PHE A 565 -12.05 9.65 16.10
CA PHE A 565 -11.41 9.64 17.41
C PHE A 565 -12.24 9.01 18.53
N ASN A 566 -11.54 8.50 19.54
CA ASN A 566 -12.10 8.07 20.81
C ASN A 566 -11.09 8.34 21.93
N TYR A 567 -11.51 9.07 22.98
CA TYR A 567 -10.64 9.48 24.10
C TYR A 567 -10.95 8.75 25.41
N SER A 568 -11.53 7.56 25.34
CA SER A 568 -12.02 6.82 26.51
C SER A 568 -11.24 5.53 26.80
N PHE A 569 -10.01 5.39 26.31
CA PHE A 569 -9.18 4.22 26.59
C PHE A 569 -8.69 4.25 28.04
N PRO A 570 -9.05 3.29 28.90
CA PRO A 570 -8.75 3.38 30.33
C PRO A 570 -7.47 2.62 30.69
N VAL A 571 -6.32 3.17 30.31
CA VAL A 571 -5.01 2.59 30.66
C VAL A 571 -4.82 2.60 32.20
N PRO A 572 -4.45 1.47 32.84
CA PRO A 572 -4.37 1.41 34.30
C PRO A 572 -3.28 2.32 34.90
N VAL A 573 -3.54 2.82 36.11
CA VAL A 573 -2.63 3.71 36.85
C VAL A 573 -2.16 3.01 38.13
N HIS A 574 -0.87 3.12 38.43
CA HIS A 574 -0.29 2.64 39.68
C HIS A 574 0.67 3.69 40.27
N ASN A 575 0.60 3.97 41.57
CA ASN A 575 1.39 5.00 42.26
C ASN A 575 1.42 6.36 41.52
N ASN A 576 0.25 6.79 41.04
CA ASN A 576 0.06 8.02 40.27
C ASN A 576 0.92 8.12 38.99
N LYS A 577 1.27 6.96 38.40
CA LYS A 577 1.98 6.82 37.12
C LYS A 577 1.29 5.79 36.23
N TYR A 578 1.48 5.90 34.92
CA TYR A 578 1.16 4.84 33.97
C TYR A 578 2.40 3.94 33.81
N PRO A 579 2.42 2.71 34.35
CA PRO A 579 3.60 1.84 34.30
C PRO A 579 3.73 1.11 32.95
N PHE A 580 3.44 1.78 31.84
CA PHE A 580 3.37 1.15 30.52
C PHE A 580 4.24 1.85 29.47
N VAL A 581 4.87 1.06 28.62
CA VAL A 581 5.25 1.48 27.26
C VAL A 581 4.22 0.92 26.28
N ALA A 582 3.97 1.64 25.18
CA ALA A 582 2.94 1.29 24.22
C ALA A 582 3.50 1.18 22.81
N LYS A 583 2.90 0.28 22.03
CA LYS A 583 3.00 0.24 20.57
C LYS A 583 1.60 0.12 19.97
N ALA A 584 1.43 0.60 18.74
CA ALA A 584 0.21 0.43 17.98
C ALA A 584 0.52 0.20 16.49
N THR A 585 -0.23 -0.70 15.88
CA THR A 585 -0.12 -1.06 14.47
C THR A 585 -1.48 -0.87 13.81
N LEU A 586 -1.59 0.11 12.91
CA LEU A 586 -2.77 0.42 12.09
C LEU A 586 -2.60 -0.21 10.70
N CYS A 587 -3.62 -0.90 10.21
CA CYS A 587 -3.75 -1.34 8.82
C CYS A 587 -5.09 -0.91 8.23
N TYR A 588 -5.08 -0.56 6.94
CA TYR A 588 -6.25 -0.22 6.13
C TYR A 588 -5.95 -0.50 4.65
N PHE A 589 -6.99 -0.48 3.82
CA PHE A 589 -6.91 -0.77 2.39
C PHE A 589 -7.34 0.47 1.61
N PRO A 590 -6.43 1.41 1.27
CA PRO A 590 -6.79 2.59 0.50
C PRO A 590 -7.13 2.25 -0.95
N LYS A 591 -7.91 3.14 -1.57
CA LYS A 591 -8.01 3.21 -3.03
C LYS A 591 -6.67 3.64 -3.61
N CYS A 592 -6.28 2.98 -4.70
CA CYS A 592 -5.02 3.24 -5.38
C CYS A 592 -5.26 3.66 -6.83
N SER A 593 -4.50 4.63 -7.30
CA SER A 593 -4.55 5.14 -8.67
C SER A 593 -3.22 4.92 -9.36
N ARG A 594 -3.12 3.86 -10.18
CA ARG A 594 -1.87 3.51 -10.88
C ARG A 594 -1.30 4.65 -11.70
N ASN A 595 -2.16 5.42 -12.38
CA ASN A 595 -1.75 6.58 -13.18
C ASN A 595 -1.03 7.67 -12.36
N GLN A 596 -1.15 7.70 -11.04
CA GLN A 596 -0.42 8.64 -10.17
C GLN A 596 1.02 8.21 -9.86
N GLY A 597 1.50 7.09 -10.39
CA GLY A 597 2.89 6.64 -10.28
C GLY A 597 3.39 6.61 -8.83
N VAL A 598 4.33 7.49 -8.48
CA VAL A 598 4.94 7.53 -7.12
C VAL A 598 3.98 8.00 -6.02
N ASP A 599 2.86 8.60 -6.42
CA ASP A 599 1.80 9.09 -5.55
C ASP A 599 0.56 8.17 -5.65
N TYR A 600 0.81 6.87 -5.58
CA TYR A 600 -0.14 5.78 -5.84
C TYR A 600 -1.37 5.68 -4.92
N THR A 601 -1.23 5.87 -3.59
CA THR A 601 -2.33 5.74 -2.62
C THR A 601 -3.14 7.02 -2.47
N ASN A 602 -4.46 6.99 -2.64
CA ASN A 602 -5.26 8.22 -2.65
C ASN A 602 -5.50 8.81 -1.26
N THR A 603 -5.57 7.95 -0.24
CA THR A 603 -5.90 8.32 1.13
C THR A 603 -4.80 7.88 2.10
N GLU A 604 -4.51 8.74 3.07
CA GLU A 604 -3.71 8.42 4.27
C GLU A 604 -4.60 8.44 5.51
N LEU A 605 -4.56 7.37 6.31
CA LEU A 605 -5.07 7.36 7.68
C LEU A 605 -3.92 7.51 8.67
N ASP A 606 -3.77 8.70 9.27
CA ASP A 606 -2.65 9.04 10.15
C ASP A 606 -3.01 8.83 11.63
N ILE A 607 -2.39 7.83 12.28
CA ILE A 607 -2.69 7.42 13.66
C ILE A 607 -1.97 8.28 14.71
N TYR A 608 -2.73 8.65 15.74
CA TYR A 608 -2.28 9.26 16.98
C TYR A 608 -2.86 8.46 18.13
N PHE A 609 -2.00 7.88 18.98
CA PHE A 609 -2.42 7.16 20.18
C PHE A 609 -1.57 7.64 21.36
N GLY A 610 -2.19 7.97 22.49
CA GLY A 610 -1.45 8.49 23.63
C GLY A 610 -2.31 9.12 24.72
N ARG A 611 -1.66 9.90 25.58
CA ARG A 611 -2.28 10.52 26.76
C ARG A 611 -2.87 11.87 26.38
N ILE A 612 -3.99 12.26 26.97
CA ILE A 612 -4.48 13.63 26.91
C ILE A 612 -3.74 14.46 27.97
N ASN A 613 -3.08 15.55 27.57
CA ASN A 613 -2.35 16.40 28.50
C ASN A 613 -3.26 17.41 29.21
N ASP A 614 -2.69 18.20 30.13
CA ASP A 614 -3.41 19.24 30.91
C ASP A 614 -3.98 20.39 30.03
N LYS A 615 -3.72 20.40 28.72
CA LYS A 615 -4.26 21.35 27.73
C LYS A 615 -5.29 20.72 26.79
N ASP A 616 -5.80 19.53 27.13
CA ASP A 616 -6.73 18.74 26.30
C ASP A 616 -6.21 18.38 24.90
N VAL A 617 -4.88 18.29 24.75
CA VAL A 617 -4.23 17.86 23.50
C VAL A 617 -3.71 16.43 23.66
N LEU A 618 -3.95 15.59 22.65
CA LEU A 618 -3.42 14.23 22.57
C LEU A 618 -1.90 14.25 22.35
N ASP A 619 -1.16 13.82 23.36
CA ASP A 619 0.28 13.60 23.33
C ASP A 619 0.58 12.19 22.81
N SER A 620 0.76 12.07 21.49
CA SER A 620 0.96 10.78 20.79
C SER A 620 2.29 10.14 21.18
N ILE A 621 2.29 8.81 21.31
CA ILE A 621 3.46 8.03 21.75
C ILE A 621 4.69 8.16 20.84
N ASN A 622 4.48 8.40 19.54
CA ASN A 622 5.56 8.65 18.57
C ASN A 622 5.87 10.15 18.38
N LYS A 623 5.20 11.04 19.13
CA LYS A 623 5.32 12.50 19.00
C LYS A 623 5.10 13.00 17.57
N ASN A 624 4.20 12.35 16.81
CA ASN A 624 3.86 12.73 15.45
C ASN A 624 3.38 14.19 15.40
N LYS A 625 4.09 15.01 14.62
CA LYS A 625 3.75 16.43 14.43
C LYS A 625 3.16 16.75 13.06
N GLN A 626 2.93 15.75 12.20
CA GLN A 626 2.50 15.97 10.82
C GLN A 626 1.20 16.75 10.67
N SER A 627 0.30 16.59 11.63
CA SER A 627 -1.01 17.25 11.64
C SER A 627 -1.14 18.26 12.78
N ILE A 628 -0.01 18.77 13.30
CA ILE A 628 0.01 19.89 14.24
C ILE A 628 -0.02 21.18 13.43
N GLU A 629 -1.04 22.00 13.66
CA GLU A 629 -1.32 23.23 12.90
C GLU A 629 -0.58 24.45 13.49
N GLU A 630 0.52 24.25 14.22
CA GLU A 630 1.35 25.35 14.74
C GLU A 630 2.29 25.89 13.65
N GLU A 631 2.29 27.21 13.44
CA GLU A 631 2.99 27.91 12.35
C GLU A 631 4.53 27.73 12.32
N THR A 632 5.11 27.07 13.31
CA THR A 632 6.56 26.97 13.53
C THR A 632 7.20 25.63 13.14
N HIS A 633 6.40 24.62 12.75
CA HIS A 633 6.92 23.28 12.45
C HIS A 633 6.60 22.81 11.02
N TYR A 634 7.38 23.30 10.05
CA TYR A 634 7.36 22.73 8.69
C TYR A 634 8.22 21.46 8.63
N LEU A 635 7.58 20.30 8.57
CA LEU A 635 8.25 19.04 8.28
C LEU A 635 8.32 18.85 6.74
N TYR A 636 9.49 18.56 6.20
CA TYR A 636 9.61 18.24 4.77
C TYR A 636 8.88 16.92 4.45
N GLU A 637 8.28 16.84 3.27
CA GLU A 637 7.53 15.65 2.84
C GLU A 637 8.39 14.37 2.87
N GLU A 638 9.66 14.48 2.47
CA GLU A 638 10.61 13.36 2.53
C GLU A 638 10.85 12.89 3.98
N ASP A 639 10.99 13.82 4.91
CA ASP A 639 11.16 13.51 6.34
C ASP A 639 9.88 12.93 6.93
N ALA A 640 8.70 13.40 6.49
CA ALA A 640 7.41 12.87 6.91
C ALA A 640 7.21 11.42 6.45
N ARG A 641 7.54 11.13 5.19
CA ARG A 641 7.48 9.76 4.62
C ARG A 641 8.43 8.82 5.36
N LYS A 642 9.67 9.27 5.66
CA LYS A 642 10.66 8.47 6.40
C LYS A 642 10.31 8.26 7.87
N ALA A 643 9.95 9.32 8.59
CA ALA A 643 9.77 9.28 10.05
C ALA A 643 8.38 8.76 10.48
N PHE A 644 7.35 8.98 9.66
CA PHE A 644 5.96 8.70 10.05
C PHE A 644 5.17 7.86 9.03
N ARG A 645 5.87 7.28 8.04
CA ARG A 645 5.27 6.41 7.02
C ARG A 645 4.08 7.07 6.34
N LYS A 646 4.23 8.35 6.02
CA LYS A 646 3.18 9.13 5.37
C LYS A 646 2.79 8.44 4.05
N TRP A 647 1.49 8.27 3.83
CA TRP A 647 0.86 7.57 2.69
C TRP A 647 1.01 6.05 2.66
N ASP A 648 1.72 5.45 3.62
CA ASP A 648 1.79 4.00 3.80
C ASP A 648 0.46 3.48 4.40
N ASN A 649 0.02 2.31 3.95
CA ASN A 649 -1.23 1.69 4.41
C ASN A 649 -1.05 0.87 5.70
N ILE A 650 0.19 0.70 6.14
CA ILE A 650 0.56 0.13 7.43
C ILE A 650 1.31 1.19 8.24
N LYS A 651 0.81 1.48 9.45
CA LYS A 651 1.45 2.43 10.36
C LYS A 651 1.73 1.78 11.70
N HIS A 652 3.01 1.58 11.96
CA HIS A 652 3.49 1.14 13.26
C HIS A 652 4.08 2.31 14.04
N ILE A 653 3.61 2.52 15.26
CA ILE A 653 4.10 3.52 16.22
C ILE A 653 4.50 2.81 17.51
N SER A 654 5.65 3.13 18.07
CA SER A 654 6.16 2.43 19.27
C SER A 654 7.03 3.33 20.12
N GLU A 655 6.95 3.12 21.43
CA GLU A 655 7.86 3.70 22.39
C GLU A 655 9.05 2.78 22.64
N LYS A 656 10.20 3.39 22.91
CA LYS A 656 11.41 2.63 23.25
C LYS A 656 11.22 1.92 24.59
N PHE A 657 11.24 0.59 24.55
CA PHE A 657 11.32 -0.23 25.74
C PHE A 657 12.77 -0.53 26.11
N SER A 658 13.10 -0.34 27.38
CA SER A 658 14.39 -0.74 27.95
C SER A 658 14.20 -1.11 29.42
N PRO A 659 15.15 -1.83 30.04
CA PRO A 659 15.12 -2.09 31.49
C PRO A 659 15.12 -0.82 32.36
N ARG A 660 15.40 0.35 31.78
CA ARG A 660 15.37 1.66 32.45
C ARG A 660 14.10 2.46 32.19
N SER A 661 13.14 1.90 31.44
CA SER A 661 11.86 2.56 31.16
C SER A 661 11.13 2.87 32.48
N GLN A 662 10.57 4.08 32.59
CA GLN A 662 9.90 4.55 33.80
C GLN A 662 8.42 4.79 33.56
N GLY A 663 7.63 4.65 34.62
CA GLY A 663 6.20 4.96 34.59
C GLY A 663 5.98 6.44 34.23
N LYS A 664 5.03 6.69 33.33
CA LYS A 664 4.75 8.03 32.79
C LYS A 664 3.88 8.84 33.75
N LYS A 665 4.02 10.17 33.67
CA LYS A 665 3.16 11.13 34.40
C LYS A 665 1.68 10.88 34.07
N VAL A 666 0.85 10.88 35.11
CA VAL A 666 -0.61 11.02 35.03
C VAL A 666 -0.93 12.52 35.04
N TYR A 667 -1.61 12.99 34.00
CA TYR A 667 -2.11 14.36 33.88
C TYR A 667 -3.40 14.53 34.71
N GLU A 668 -3.86 15.77 34.90
CA GLU A 668 -5.18 16.02 35.50
C GLU A 668 -6.27 15.34 34.67
N ASN A 669 -6.15 15.47 33.35
CA ASN A 669 -6.90 14.68 32.40
C ASN A 669 -6.31 13.25 32.32
N ARG A 670 -6.96 12.29 32.99
CA ARG A 670 -6.49 10.89 33.08
C ARG A 670 -6.82 10.04 31.86
N LEU A 671 -7.21 10.66 30.75
CA LEU A 671 -7.67 9.97 29.56
C LEU A 671 -6.50 9.56 28.64
N TRP A 672 -6.63 8.38 28.05
CA TRP A 672 -5.91 8.03 26.84
C TRP A 672 -6.85 8.07 25.65
N GLY A 673 -6.29 8.47 24.51
CA GLY A 673 -7.04 8.67 23.30
C GLY A 673 -6.38 8.11 22.07
N MET A 674 -7.22 7.80 21.10
CA MET A 674 -6.87 7.50 19.73
C MET A 674 -7.54 8.52 18.82
N SER A 675 -6.80 9.02 17.83
CA SER A 675 -7.30 9.87 16.74
C SER A 675 -6.66 9.39 15.45
N ILE A 676 -7.48 9.19 14.43
CA ILE A 676 -7.06 8.79 13.09
C ILE A 676 -7.48 9.90 12.16
N LYS A 677 -6.48 10.58 11.58
CA LYS A 677 -6.70 11.72 10.69
C LYS A 677 -6.63 11.28 9.24
N THR A 678 -7.71 11.49 8.51
CA THR A 678 -7.85 11.20 7.08
C THR A 678 -7.27 12.35 6.26
N LYS A 679 -6.37 12.04 5.32
CA LYS A 679 -5.84 13.02 4.35
C LYS A 679 -5.98 12.47 2.94
N GLU A 680 -6.60 13.26 2.08
CA GLU A 680 -6.79 12.91 0.67
C GLU A 680 -5.73 13.54 -0.23
N ARG A 681 -5.35 12.82 -1.28
CA ARG A 681 -4.48 13.31 -2.35
C ARG A 681 -5.27 13.85 -3.53
N LEU A 682 -6.16 13.05 -4.09
CA LEU A 682 -6.95 13.37 -5.29
C LEU A 682 -8.35 13.87 -4.91
N ASN A 683 -9.33 12.97 -4.89
CA ASN A 683 -10.71 13.29 -4.59
C ASN A 683 -10.91 13.41 -3.09
N ALA A 684 -11.71 14.39 -2.66
CA ALA A 684 -12.01 14.61 -1.25
C ALA A 684 -12.81 13.46 -0.60
N SER A 685 -13.45 12.60 -1.41
CA SER A 685 -14.29 11.49 -0.95
C SER A 685 -13.61 10.12 -1.05
N ASP A 686 -12.38 10.02 -1.55
CA ASP A 686 -11.71 8.70 -1.69
C ASP A 686 -11.47 8.03 -0.31
N GLY A 687 -11.44 8.81 0.77
CA GLY A 687 -11.32 8.31 2.15
C GLY A 687 -12.62 8.09 2.90
N GLU A 688 -13.78 8.38 2.29
CA GLU A 688 -15.07 8.07 2.90
C GLU A 688 -15.33 6.56 2.88
N GLY A 689 -15.70 6.01 4.03
CA GLY A 689 -16.04 4.59 4.16
C GLY A 689 -14.83 3.66 4.29
N ILE A 690 -13.60 4.18 4.38
CA ILE A 690 -12.42 3.33 4.56
C ILE A 690 -12.45 2.68 5.94
N ARG A 691 -12.48 1.35 5.96
CA ARG A 691 -12.35 0.56 7.18
C ARG A 691 -10.90 0.46 7.62
N PHE A 692 -10.69 0.41 8.93
CA PHE A 692 -9.36 0.25 9.52
C PHE A 692 -9.39 -0.71 10.71
N GLY A 693 -8.25 -1.33 10.97
CA GLY A 693 -7.97 -2.13 12.16
C GLY A 693 -6.71 -1.63 12.86
N VAL A 694 -6.74 -1.53 14.19
CA VAL A 694 -5.60 -1.15 15.02
C VAL A 694 -5.38 -2.18 16.11
N VAL A 695 -4.16 -2.69 16.21
CA VAL A 695 -3.69 -3.46 17.36
C VAL A 695 -2.87 -2.56 18.26
N VAL A 696 -3.18 -2.54 19.55
CA VAL A 696 -2.45 -1.80 20.57
C VAL A 696 -1.91 -2.77 21.60
N THR A 697 -0.63 -2.64 21.94
CA THR A 697 -0.01 -3.41 23.03
C THR A 697 0.55 -2.47 24.06
N LEU A 698 0.12 -2.65 25.32
CA LEU A 698 0.63 -1.96 26.49
C LEU A 698 1.49 -2.93 27.29
N LYS A 699 2.81 -2.70 27.33
CA LYS A 699 3.75 -3.51 28.12
C LYS A 699 4.01 -2.87 29.47
N GLU A 700 3.70 -3.62 30.52
CA GLU A 700 3.93 -3.24 31.92
C GLU A 700 5.42 -3.35 32.26
N ILE A 701 6.01 -2.25 32.72
CA ILE A 701 7.48 -2.13 32.85
C ILE A 701 8.07 -2.87 34.06
N ASN A 702 7.22 -3.32 35.00
CA ASN A 702 7.59 -4.05 36.21
C ASN A 702 7.19 -5.54 36.15
N GLY A 703 6.64 -6.01 35.03
CA GLY A 703 6.20 -7.40 34.86
C GLY A 703 4.89 -7.75 35.55
N VAL A 704 4.09 -6.77 35.98
CA VAL A 704 2.83 -7.02 36.69
C VAL A 704 1.67 -7.18 35.70
N ASN A 705 0.93 -8.28 35.80
CA ASN A 705 -0.29 -8.46 35.01
C ASN A 705 -1.41 -7.53 35.52
N ARG A 706 -1.94 -6.69 34.63
CA ARG A 706 -2.97 -5.68 34.93
C ARG A 706 -4.17 -5.76 33.98
N ILE A 707 -4.36 -6.90 33.30
CA ILE A 707 -5.41 -7.03 32.31
C ILE A 707 -6.82 -6.92 32.92
N ASP A 708 -7.05 -7.49 34.10
CA ASP A 708 -8.37 -7.43 34.75
C ASP A 708 -8.73 -6.01 35.20
N ASP A 709 -7.75 -5.24 35.69
CA ASP A 709 -7.91 -3.81 35.98
C ASP A 709 -8.35 -3.06 34.71
N PHE A 710 -7.73 -3.36 33.56
CA PHE A 710 -8.07 -2.73 32.29
C PHE A 710 -9.47 -3.11 31.82
N ILE A 711 -9.87 -4.38 31.91
CA ILE A 711 -11.21 -4.85 31.52
C ILE A 711 -12.30 -4.21 32.40
N GLN A 712 -12.08 -4.15 33.71
CA GLN A 712 -13.01 -3.51 34.64
C GLN A 712 -13.19 -2.04 34.28
N GLN A 713 -12.09 -1.32 34.01
CA GLN A 713 -12.19 0.10 33.64
C GLN A 713 -12.79 0.32 32.25
N CYS A 714 -12.55 -0.59 31.28
CA CYS A 714 -13.20 -0.56 29.97
C CYS A 714 -14.72 -0.61 30.12
N SER A 715 -15.22 -1.54 30.94
CA SER A 715 -16.65 -1.69 31.20
C SER A 715 -17.26 -0.42 31.83
N LEU A 716 -16.55 0.21 32.76
CA LEU A 716 -16.97 1.49 33.37
C LEU A 716 -16.98 2.67 32.39
N ARG A 717 -16.21 2.60 31.30
CA ARG A 717 -16.10 3.64 30.26
C ARG A 717 -16.98 3.36 29.03
N GLY A 718 -17.82 2.33 29.09
CA GLY A 718 -18.76 1.99 28.01
C GLY A 718 -18.14 1.22 26.84
N TRP A 719 -16.96 0.63 27.02
CA TRP A 719 -16.41 -0.31 26.05
C TRP A 719 -17.03 -1.68 26.24
N LEU A 720 -17.49 -2.29 25.14
CA LEU A 720 -17.80 -3.71 25.12
C LEU A 720 -16.50 -4.48 24.90
N VAL A 721 -16.11 -5.26 25.90
CA VAL A 721 -14.87 -6.05 25.87
C VAL A 721 -15.20 -7.50 25.55
N ASN A 722 -14.69 -8.01 24.43
CA ASN A 722 -14.74 -9.43 24.11
C ASN A 722 -13.32 -10.00 24.18
N ARG A 723 -13.13 -11.12 24.86
CA ARG A 723 -11.87 -11.87 24.79
C ARG A 723 -11.85 -12.67 23.48
N ILE A 724 -10.74 -12.60 22.74
CA ILE A 724 -10.51 -13.51 21.62
C ILE A 724 -10.09 -14.85 22.23
N ASN A 725 -11.09 -15.63 22.66
CA ASN A 725 -10.88 -16.98 23.19
C ASN A 725 -11.11 -17.99 22.05
N VAL A 726 -10.10 -18.82 21.81
CA VAL A 726 -10.06 -19.79 20.73
C VAL A 726 -11.14 -20.85 20.85
N GLU A 727 -11.28 -21.47 22.02
CA GLU A 727 -12.24 -22.56 22.26
C GLU A 727 -13.66 -22.11 21.95
N ASN A 728 -14.08 -20.98 22.51
CA ASN A 728 -15.41 -20.43 22.26
C ASN A 728 -15.64 -20.08 20.77
N ARG A 729 -14.60 -19.66 20.05
CA ARG A 729 -14.72 -19.28 18.63
C ARG A 729 -14.78 -20.50 17.73
N ILE A 730 -13.99 -21.53 18.02
CA ILE A 730 -14.06 -22.81 17.34
C ILE A 730 -15.43 -23.45 17.57
N ASP A 731 -15.94 -23.44 18.81
CA ASP A 731 -17.27 -23.97 19.11
C ASP A 731 -18.38 -23.23 18.34
N ILE A 732 -18.32 -21.89 18.30
CA ILE A 732 -19.27 -21.07 17.52
C ILE A 732 -19.17 -21.41 16.03
N TYR A 733 -17.96 -21.54 15.49
CA TYR A 733 -17.72 -21.87 14.09
C TYR A 733 -18.31 -23.25 13.74
N GLN A 734 -18.00 -24.28 14.53
CA GLN A 734 -18.51 -25.64 14.36
C GLN A 734 -20.04 -25.65 14.44
N THR A 735 -20.63 -25.00 15.44
CA THR A 735 -22.09 -24.93 15.61
C THR A 735 -22.77 -24.21 14.42
N ALA A 736 -22.15 -23.17 13.87
CA ALA A 736 -22.71 -22.43 12.74
C ALA A 736 -22.71 -23.25 11.43
N ASN A 737 -21.83 -24.25 11.33
CA ASN A 737 -21.68 -25.11 10.16
C ASN A 737 -22.36 -26.49 10.30
N GLU A 738 -23.02 -26.78 11.43
CA GLU A 738 -23.82 -28.00 11.58
C GLU A 738 -24.99 -28.01 10.59
N THR A 739 -25.10 -29.09 9.81
CA THR A 739 -26.21 -29.28 8.87
C THR A 739 -27.44 -29.77 9.63
N ILE A 740 -28.51 -28.97 9.68
CA ILE A 740 -29.77 -29.36 10.31
C ILE A 740 -30.61 -30.15 9.30
N ASP A 741 -30.63 -31.48 9.43
CA ASP A 741 -31.58 -32.33 8.71
C ASP A 741 -32.95 -32.23 9.39
N PHE A 742 -33.95 -31.70 8.68
CA PHE A 742 -35.34 -31.74 9.11
C PHE A 742 -35.98 -33.05 8.61
N GLU A 743 -36.47 -33.88 9.54
CA GLU A 743 -37.27 -35.09 9.25
C GLU A 743 -38.61 -34.82 8.57
#